data_AF-A0A367EY94-F1
#
_entry.id   AF-A0A367EY94-F1
#
_cell.length_a   1.000
_cell.length_b   1.000
_cell.length_c   1.000
_cell.angle_alpha   90.00
_cell.angle_beta   90.00
_cell.angle_gamma   90.00
#
_symmetry.space_group_name_H-M   'P 1'
#
loop_
_entity.id
_entity.type
_entity.pdbx_description
1 polymer ?
#
loop_
_entity_poly.entity_id
_entity_poly.type
_entity_poly.pdbx_seq_one_letter_code
_entity_poly.pdbx_strand_id
1 'polypeptide(L)'
;MRTVHNLPYETKEETTSVPLPDGTRLSARIWRPVCTDQEPLPAVLEYIPYRQRDLTAVRDSIHHPYLAGHGYVCVRVDLRGTGDSDGVLEDEYLEQEQQDALDVLQWLTEQPWCDGNTGMMGISWGAFAALQVAARQPESLRAIVIASFTDDRYADDMHYMGGALLSDNLAEAGTMFAYATCPPDPAVVGDRWRAMWRERLEGTEPWVLEWLRHQRRDDYWRHASVCEDYQAVRCPVLASSGWADGYSNAVTRLLAHLDVPRRGLIGPWSHKFPHLGEPGPAIGYLQEVVRWWDHWLKGADNGVMDGPMLSAWMQDSVPPSTAYEERPGRWVIEPEWPSPQIDEVVHPLTQYRIRPPGEPAGEGGPGEPLTVRSPLSVGQFAGKWASYNAPPDLPYDQREEDGGSLVFETDPLTERVEILGSPSVELDLTASEPVAQVAARLSDVAPDGSATRVTYGVLNLSHREGTGTPEPVEPGARCRATVRLNGVAQAFPPGHRIRLSLSTSYWPLAWPPPRPVLLSVHQGSSSLTLPVRSPRADGEAPRGQFGEPEGAAPLTTTTLTPPEERWDVKRDLIDYHHELEIVKDRGFEHVDHIGLDVGRRAYERYTAMADDFTSVGGESAWTMTFRRPGWEAKAVTRTVLTCTEEDFHVHATLDAYVSGDRVFSRTWNETVPRDCL
;
A
#
# COMPACT_ATOMS: atom_id res chain seq x y z
N MET A 1 -18.48 -7.70 11.26
CA MET A 1 -19.34 -6.69 10.60
C MET A 1 -20.79 -7.15 10.62
N ARG A 2 -21.74 -6.25 10.92
CA ARG A 2 -23.18 -6.50 10.92
C ARG A 2 -23.80 -6.14 9.57
N THR A 3 -24.51 -7.08 8.97
CA THR A 3 -25.30 -6.80 7.76
C THR A 3 -26.57 -6.04 8.09
N VAL A 4 -26.84 -4.95 7.36
CA VAL A 4 -28.06 -4.13 7.51
C VAL A 4 -29.01 -4.37 6.35
N HIS A 5 -30.28 -4.63 6.66
CA HIS A 5 -31.34 -4.90 5.67
C HIS A 5 -32.39 -3.78 5.59
N ASN A 6 -32.50 -2.94 6.62
CA ASN A 6 -33.45 -1.84 6.66
C ASN A 6 -32.67 -0.52 6.57
N LEU A 7 -32.58 0.01 5.35
CA LEU A 7 -31.95 1.31 5.08
C LEU A 7 -33.02 2.38 4.85
N PRO A 8 -32.73 3.68 5.10
CA PRO A 8 -33.71 4.77 4.95
C PRO A 8 -34.35 4.86 3.56
N TYR A 9 -33.62 4.49 2.51
CA TYR A 9 -34.11 4.50 1.13
C TYR A 9 -34.14 3.10 0.54
N GLU A 10 -35.22 2.78 -0.19
CA GLU A 10 -35.24 1.67 -1.12
C GLU A 10 -34.31 1.97 -2.29
N THR A 11 -33.47 1.01 -2.67
CA THR A 11 -32.45 1.17 -3.71
C THR A 11 -32.71 0.27 -4.91
N LYS A 12 -32.16 0.67 -6.05
CA LYS A 12 -32.09 -0.16 -7.24
C LYS A 12 -30.67 -0.11 -7.81
N GLU A 13 -30.36 -1.14 -8.59
CA GLU A 13 -29.07 -1.33 -9.24
C GLU A 13 -29.25 -1.37 -10.76
N GLU A 14 -28.36 -0.70 -11.49
CA GLU A 14 -28.30 -0.76 -12.95
C GLU A 14 -26.84 -0.79 -13.44
N THR A 15 -26.61 -1.44 -14.58
CA THR A 15 -25.33 -1.40 -15.31
C THR A 15 -25.53 -0.56 -16.56
N THR A 16 -24.58 0.32 -16.86
CA THR A 16 -24.61 1.21 -18.01
C THR A 16 -23.22 1.42 -18.59
N SER A 17 -23.15 2.19 -19.67
CA SER A 17 -21.91 2.65 -20.27
C SER A 17 -21.85 4.17 -20.24
N VAL A 18 -20.71 4.71 -19.82
CA VAL A 18 -20.39 6.13 -19.83
C VAL A 18 -19.63 6.45 -21.12
N PRO A 19 -20.22 7.21 -22.06
CA PRO A 19 -19.51 7.66 -23.25
C PRO A 19 -18.59 8.84 -22.90
N LEU A 20 -17.32 8.72 -23.26
CA LEU A 20 -16.34 9.79 -23.15
C LEU A 20 -16.29 10.64 -24.44
N PRO A 21 -15.76 11.87 -24.38
CA PRO A 21 -15.68 12.77 -25.54
C PRO A 21 -14.93 12.20 -26.76
N ASP A 22 -13.94 11.33 -26.52
CA ASP A 22 -13.15 10.67 -27.57
C ASP A 22 -13.87 9.46 -28.22
N GLY A 23 -15.08 9.13 -27.74
CA GLY A 23 -15.88 8.00 -28.21
C GLY A 23 -15.65 6.70 -27.42
N THR A 24 -14.71 6.68 -26.48
CA THR A 24 -14.46 5.55 -25.58
C THR A 24 -15.66 5.32 -24.68
N ARG A 25 -15.95 4.06 -24.39
CA ARG A 25 -17.03 3.66 -23.51
C ARG A 25 -16.49 3.02 -22.26
N LEU A 26 -16.74 3.64 -21.11
CA LEU A 26 -16.43 3.04 -19.82
C LEU A 26 -17.65 2.28 -19.29
N SER A 27 -17.42 1.13 -18.66
CA SER A 27 -18.46 0.33 -18.04
C SER A 27 -18.72 0.83 -16.62
N ALA A 28 -19.98 0.99 -16.24
CA ALA A 28 -20.37 1.51 -14.94
C ALA A 28 -21.51 0.71 -14.30
N ARG A 29 -21.46 0.58 -12.97
CA ARG A 29 -22.49 -0.01 -12.12
C ARG A 29 -22.96 1.05 -11.15
N ILE A 30 -24.27 1.24 -11.09
CA ILE A 30 -24.91 2.32 -10.36
C ILE A 30 -25.86 1.72 -9.33
N TRP A 31 -25.72 2.14 -8.08
CA TRP A 31 -26.69 1.91 -7.01
C TRP A 31 -27.29 3.25 -6.61
N ARG A 32 -28.61 3.37 -6.69
CA ARG A 32 -29.30 4.63 -6.34
C ARG A 32 -30.64 4.42 -5.66
N PRO A 33 -31.06 5.35 -4.78
CA PRO A 33 -32.42 5.40 -4.27
C PRO A 33 -33.47 5.42 -5.38
N VAL A 34 -34.57 4.70 -5.21
CA VAL A 34 -35.69 4.70 -6.18
C VAL A 34 -36.30 6.10 -6.34
N CYS A 35 -36.28 6.93 -5.28
CA CYS A 35 -36.79 8.30 -5.33
C CYS A 35 -36.06 9.20 -6.35
N THR A 36 -34.85 8.83 -6.77
CA THR A 36 -34.07 9.60 -7.76
C THR A 36 -34.66 9.64 -9.16
N ASP A 37 -35.72 8.86 -9.42
CA ASP A 37 -36.53 9.03 -10.64
C ASP A 37 -37.35 10.33 -10.64
N GLN A 38 -37.47 11.00 -9.48
CA GLN A 38 -38.21 12.26 -9.31
C GLN A 38 -37.41 13.34 -8.59
N GLU A 39 -36.50 12.96 -7.68
CA GLU A 39 -35.73 13.87 -6.84
C GLU A 39 -34.22 13.58 -6.97
N PRO A 40 -33.45 14.44 -7.68
CA PRO A 40 -32.01 14.22 -7.84
C PRO A 40 -31.27 14.29 -6.51
N LEU A 41 -30.21 13.48 -6.38
CA LEU A 41 -29.38 13.36 -5.18
C LEU A 41 -27.88 13.43 -5.54
N PRO A 42 -27.00 13.69 -4.57
CA PRO A 42 -25.57 13.73 -4.83
C PRO A 42 -25.02 12.36 -5.25
N ALA A 43 -24.04 12.38 -6.15
CA ALA A 43 -23.36 11.19 -6.66
C ALA A 43 -22.02 10.94 -5.97
N VAL A 44 -21.64 9.68 -5.77
CA VAL A 44 -20.34 9.26 -5.23
C VAL A 44 -19.68 8.31 -6.22
N LEU A 45 -18.50 8.69 -6.73
CA LEU A 45 -17.74 7.92 -7.72
C LEU A 45 -16.62 7.10 -7.05
N GLU A 46 -16.53 5.81 -7.38
CA GLU A 46 -15.34 4.98 -7.19
C GLU A 46 -14.82 4.55 -8.57
N TYR A 47 -13.58 4.94 -8.90
CA TYR A 47 -12.97 4.81 -10.24
C TYR A 47 -11.67 4.01 -10.15
N ILE A 48 -11.67 2.75 -10.63
CA ILE A 48 -10.69 1.72 -10.24
C ILE A 48 -10.58 0.58 -11.29
N PRO A 49 -9.38 0.00 -11.55
CA PRO A 49 -9.14 -0.96 -12.64
C PRO A 49 -9.51 -2.44 -12.33
N TYR A 50 -10.21 -2.69 -11.22
CA TYR A 50 -10.33 -4.03 -10.63
C TYR A 50 -11.63 -4.80 -10.93
N ARG A 51 -12.32 -4.48 -12.03
CA ARG A 51 -13.48 -5.24 -12.56
C ARG A 51 -14.68 -5.31 -11.61
N GLN A 52 -15.65 -4.44 -11.82
CA GLN A 52 -16.83 -4.26 -10.97
C GLN A 52 -17.86 -5.41 -10.94
N ARG A 53 -17.80 -6.37 -11.88
CA ARG A 53 -18.77 -7.49 -12.00
C ARG A 53 -18.26 -8.82 -11.47
N ASP A 54 -16.95 -8.94 -11.24
CA ASP A 54 -16.34 -10.15 -10.68
C ASP A 54 -15.38 -9.84 -9.52
N LEU A 55 -14.12 -9.46 -9.78
CA LEU A 55 -13.06 -9.48 -8.77
C LEU A 55 -13.39 -8.66 -7.51
N THR A 56 -13.79 -7.38 -7.69
CA THR A 56 -14.19 -6.53 -6.56
C THR A 56 -15.68 -6.54 -6.29
N ALA A 57 -16.48 -7.28 -7.05
CA ALA A 57 -17.94 -7.21 -6.97
C ALA A 57 -18.49 -7.52 -5.56
N VAL A 58 -17.89 -8.49 -4.85
CA VAL A 58 -18.28 -8.83 -3.47
C VAL A 58 -18.04 -7.64 -2.53
N ARG A 59 -16.86 -7.02 -2.59
CA ARG A 59 -16.56 -5.81 -1.82
C ARG A 59 -17.52 -4.67 -2.18
N ASP A 60 -17.67 -4.40 -3.47
CA ASP A 60 -18.47 -3.29 -3.99
C ASP A 60 -19.94 -3.40 -3.55
N SER A 61 -20.46 -4.61 -3.43
CA SER A 61 -21.82 -4.89 -2.95
C SER A 61 -22.05 -4.64 -1.45
N ILE A 62 -20.99 -4.43 -0.66
CA ILE A 62 -21.11 -4.14 0.77
C ILE A 62 -21.31 -2.64 0.98
N HIS A 63 -20.43 -1.80 0.41
CA HIS A 63 -20.43 -0.36 0.71
C HIS A 63 -21.30 0.48 -0.23
N HIS A 64 -21.35 0.20 -1.53
CA HIS A 64 -22.15 1.04 -2.45
C HIS A 64 -23.66 0.95 -2.18
N PRO A 65 -24.27 -0.25 -1.98
CA PRO A 65 -25.69 -0.32 -1.64
C PRO A 65 -26.01 0.26 -0.26
N TYR A 66 -25.06 0.17 0.69
CA TYR A 66 -25.20 0.80 2.00
C TYR A 66 -25.30 2.32 1.85
N LEU A 67 -24.32 2.94 1.17
CA LEU A 67 -24.32 4.37 0.91
C LEU A 67 -25.55 4.79 0.08
N ALA A 68 -25.92 4.02 -0.95
CA ALA A 68 -27.13 4.29 -1.70
C ALA A 68 -28.39 4.27 -0.82
N GLY A 69 -28.50 3.32 0.10
CA GLY A 69 -29.61 3.28 1.06
C GLY A 69 -29.63 4.44 2.05
N HIS A 70 -28.53 5.21 2.15
CA HIS A 70 -28.43 6.46 2.91
C HIS A 70 -28.61 7.72 2.04
N GLY A 71 -29.11 7.58 0.81
CA GLY A 71 -29.52 8.71 -0.02
C GLY A 71 -28.39 9.28 -0.89
N TYR A 72 -27.60 8.42 -1.52
CA TYR A 72 -26.54 8.77 -2.47
C TYR A 72 -26.68 7.98 -3.77
N VAL A 73 -26.24 8.53 -4.89
CA VAL A 73 -26.08 7.75 -6.12
C VAL A 73 -24.63 7.25 -6.21
N CYS A 74 -24.42 5.99 -5.90
CA CYS A 74 -23.09 5.39 -5.89
C CYS A 74 -22.78 4.81 -7.27
N VAL A 75 -21.67 5.26 -7.87
CA VAL A 75 -21.26 4.88 -9.22
C VAL A 75 -19.86 4.28 -9.17
N ARG A 76 -19.77 3.01 -9.55
CA ARG A 76 -18.51 2.29 -9.72
C ARG A 76 -18.19 2.22 -11.20
N VAL A 77 -16.97 2.58 -11.59
CA VAL A 77 -16.55 2.63 -13.00
C VAL A 77 -15.23 1.87 -13.19
N ASP A 78 -15.22 0.93 -14.15
CA ASP A 78 -13.99 0.29 -14.59
C ASP A 78 -13.20 1.26 -15.48
N LEU A 79 -11.91 1.45 -15.19
CA LEU A 79 -11.01 2.29 -16.00
C LEU A 79 -10.99 1.84 -17.45
N ARG A 80 -10.61 2.77 -18.34
CA ARG A 80 -10.20 2.46 -19.71
C ARG A 80 -9.30 1.23 -19.75
N GLY A 81 -9.62 0.29 -20.64
CA GLY A 81 -8.89 -0.96 -20.83
C GLY A 81 -9.09 -2.04 -19.76
N THR A 82 -9.95 -1.81 -18.77
CA THR A 82 -10.23 -2.79 -17.71
C THR A 82 -11.68 -3.23 -17.70
N GLY A 83 -11.95 -4.40 -17.10
CA GLY A 83 -13.30 -4.97 -17.06
C GLY A 83 -13.93 -5.00 -18.45
N ASP A 84 -15.11 -4.38 -18.55
CA ASP A 84 -15.90 -4.28 -19.77
C ASP A 84 -15.73 -2.92 -20.51
N SER A 85 -14.82 -2.06 -20.06
CA SER A 85 -14.51 -0.75 -20.68
C SER A 85 -13.66 -0.89 -21.94
N ASP A 86 -13.86 -0.02 -22.92
CA ASP A 86 -13.04 0.04 -24.14
C ASP A 86 -11.59 0.49 -23.84
N GLY A 87 -10.66 0.23 -24.76
CA GLY A 87 -9.27 0.70 -24.73
C GLY A 87 -8.25 -0.24 -24.08
N VAL A 88 -7.11 0.32 -23.67
CA VAL A 88 -5.96 -0.35 -23.06
C VAL A 88 -5.55 0.42 -21.80
N LEU A 89 -5.19 -0.30 -20.74
CA LEU A 89 -4.54 0.28 -19.56
C LEU A 89 -3.03 0.12 -19.72
N GLU A 90 -2.34 1.22 -19.97
CA GLU A 90 -0.92 1.21 -20.34
C GLU A 90 0.00 1.24 -19.12
N ASP A 91 -0.39 1.96 -18.06
CA ASP A 91 0.39 2.16 -16.83
C ASP A 91 -0.52 2.68 -15.70
N GLU A 92 0.07 3.09 -14.58
CA GLU A 92 -0.62 3.67 -13.43
C GLU A 92 -0.76 5.21 -13.43
N TYR A 93 -1.94 5.67 -13.00
CA TYR A 93 -2.25 7.08 -12.71
C TYR A 93 -1.99 8.05 -13.87
N LEU A 94 -2.20 7.56 -15.09
CA LEU A 94 -1.98 8.30 -16.33
C LEU A 94 -2.75 9.63 -16.35
N GLU A 95 -2.21 10.63 -17.05
CA GLU A 95 -2.97 11.89 -17.27
C GLU A 95 -4.31 11.62 -17.98
N GLN A 96 -4.33 10.66 -18.92
CA GLN A 96 -5.55 10.21 -19.58
C GLN A 96 -6.54 9.59 -18.60
N GLU A 97 -6.08 8.80 -17.62
CA GLU A 97 -6.93 8.22 -16.59
C GLU A 97 -7.59 9.33 -15.74
N GLN A 98 -6.83 10.35 -15.35
CA GLN A 98 -7.36 11.49 -14.60
C GLN A 98 -8.36 12.30 -15.43
N GLN A 99 -8.10 12.49 -16.74
CA GLN A 99 -9.02 13.16 -17.64
C GLN A 99 -10.32 12.37 -17.81
N ASP A 100 -10.24 11.05 -17.98
CA ASP A 100 -11.41 10.18 -18.05
C ASP A 100 -12.26 10.31 -16.77
N ALA A 101 -11.63 10.40 -15.59
CA ALA A 101 -12.36 10.63 -14.34
C ALA A 101 -13.07 11.99 -14.30
N LEU A 102 -12.44 13.07 -14.80
CA LEU A 102 -13.08 14.39 -14.93
C LEU A 102 -14.29 14.34 -15.87
N ASP A 103 -14.17 13.64 -17.00
CA ASP A 103 -15.25 13.47 -17.97
C ASP A 103 -16.40 12.64 -17.38
N VAL A 104 -16.09 11.60 -16.57
CA VAL A 104 -17.10 10.85 -15.82
C VAL A 104 -17.81 11.75 -14.81
N LEU A 105 -17.09 12.57 -14.03
CA LEU A 105 -17.70 13.52 -13.09
C LEU A 105 -18.62 14.52 -13.81
N GLN A 106 -18.22 15.02 -14.98
CA GLN A 106 -19.09 15.86 -15.81
C GLN A 106 -20.34 15.07 -16.24
N TRP A 107 -20.17 13.87 -16.80
CA TRP A 107 -21.29 13.03 -17.22
C TRP A 107 -22.29 12.77 -16.08
N LEU A 108 -21.81 12.55 -14.86
CA LEU A 108 -22.65 12.38 -13.66
C LEU A 108 -23.54 13.61 -13.43
N THR A 109 -22.99 14.82 -13.52
CA THR A 109 -23.75 16.07 -13.30
C THR A 109 -24.83 16.33 -14.35
N GLU A 110 -24.72 15.70 -15.53
CA GLU A 110 -25.71 15.80 -16.61
C GLU A 110 -26.86 14.79 -16.46
N GLN A 111 -26.76 13.85 -15.52
CA GLN A 111 -27.81 12.86 -15.30
C GLN A 111 -29.00 13.44 -14.53
N PRO A 112 -30.25 13.08 -14.90
CA PRO A 112 -31.44 13.64 -14.26
C PRO A 112 -31.62 13.25 -12.79
N TRP A 113 -30.91 12.21 -12.34
CA TRP A 113 -30.90 11.73 -10.97
C TRP A 113 -29.79 12.34 -10.10
N CYS A 114 -28.89 13.13 -10.68
CA CYS A 114 -27.79 13.79 -9.96
C CYS A 114 -28.15 15.26 -9.67
N ASP A 115 -27.89 15.73 -8.45
CA ASP A 115 -28.18 17.11 -8.05
C ASP A 115 -27.08 18.12 -8.43
N GLY A 116 -26.03 17.64 -9.12
CA GLY A 116 -24.86 18.41 -9.52
C GLY A 116 -23.70 18.36 -8.52
N ASN A 117 -23.89 17.80 -7.32
CA ASN A 117 -22.83 17.59 -6.35
C ASN A 117 -22.27 16.17 -6.46
N THR A 118 -20.95 16.06 -6.42
CA THR A 118 -20.23 14.79 -6.47
C THR A 118 -19.24 14.65 -5.32
N GLY A 119 -19.04 13.42 -4.88
CA GLY A 119 -17.90 13.00 -4.06
C GLY A 119 -17.11 11.91 -4.78
N MET A 120 -15.86 11.72 -4.40
CA MET A 120 -15.08 10.55 -4.82
C MET A 120 -14.64 9.74 -3.61
N MET A 121 -14.63 8.42 -3.76
CA MET A 121 -14.10 7.52 -2.75
C MET A 121 -13.31 6.38 -3.33
N GLY A 122 -12.48 5.76 -2.50
CA GLY A 122 -11.80 4.53 -2.85
C GLY A 122 -10.82 4.07 -1.80
N ILE A 123 -10.24 2.91 -2.07
CA ILE A 123 -9.07 2.36 -1.38
C ILE A 123 -7.98 2.10 -2.41
N SER A 124 -6.71 2.20 -2.03
CA SER A 124 -5.59 1.93 -2.93
C SER A 124 -5.70 2.83 -4.17
N TRP A 125 -5.55 2.29 -5.38
CA TRP A 125 -5.76 3.01 -6.63
C TRP A 125 -6.94 4.00 -6.65
N GLY A 126 -8.12 3.62 -6.12
CA GLY A 126 -9.28 4.52 -6.11
C GLY A 126 -9.11 5.72 -5.18
N ALA A 127 -8.37 5.54 -4.09
CA ALA A 127 -7.99 6.61 -3.18
C ALA A 127 -6.94 7.55 -3.80
N PHE A 128 -5.97 6.99 -4.54
CA PHE A 128 -4.98 7.78 -5.29
C PHE A 128 -5.68 8.60 -6.38
N ALA A 129 -6.52 7.95 -7.20
CA ALA A 129 -7.27 8.60 -8.25
C ALA A 129 -8.17 9.72 -7.69
N ALA A 130 -8.87 9.49 -6.57
CA ALA A 130 -9.69 10.52 -5.91
C ALA A 130 -8.84 11.71 -5.44
N LEU A 131 -7.67 11.47 -4.85
CA LEU A 131 -6.76 12.51 -4.37
C LEU A 131 -6.15 13.32 -5.53
N GLN A 132 -5.73 12.64 -6.60
CA GLN A 132 -5.18 13.25 -7.81
C GLN A 132 -6.22 14.07 -8.57
N VAL A 133 -7.44 13.54 -8.74
CA VAL A 133 -8.55 14.27 -9.37
C VAL A 133 -8.99 15.46 -8.51
N ALA A 134 -8.96 15.35 -7.18
CA ALA A 134 -9.22 16.49 -6.30
C ALA A 134 -8.23 17.65 -6.52
N ALA A 135 -6.96 17.34 -6.82
CA ALA A 135 -5.95 18.35 -7.19
C ALA A 135 -6.24 19.03 -8.54
N ARG A 136 -7.04 18.40 -9.42
CA ARG A 136 -7.52 18.98 -10.69
C ARG A 136 -8.75 19.88 -10.53
N GLN A 137 -9.30 19.96 -9.31
CA GLN A 137 -10.37 20.89 -8.92
C GLN A 137 -11.64 20.87 -9.80
N PRO A 138 -12.23 19.70 -10.12
CA PRO A 138 -13.52 19.65 -10.81
C PRO A 138 -14.61 20.38 -10.01
N GLU A 139 -15.41 21.21 -10.70
CA GLU A 139 -16.40 22.11 -10.06
C GLU A 139 -17.44 21.38 -9.21
N SER A 140 -17.83 20.17 -9.63
CA SER A 140 -18.83 19.34 -8.95
C SER A 140 -18.29 18.60 -7.74
N LEU A 141 -16.97 18.48 -7.55
CA LEU A 141 -16.39 17.68 -6.48
C LEU A 141 -16.38 18.45 -5.16
N ARG A 142 -17.19 18.00 -4.22
CA ARG A 142 -17.43 18.69 -2.95
C ARG A 142 -16.62 18.12 -1.78
N ALA A 143 -16.25 16.84 -1.81
CA ALA A 143 -15.39 16.21 -0.82
C ALA A 143 -14.91 14.82 -1.29
N ILE A 144 -13.84 14.31 -0.67
CA ILE A 144 -13.32 12.95 -0.91
C ILE A 144 -13.21 12.12 0.37
N VAL A 145 -13.31 10.79 0.23
CA VAL A 145 -13.08 9.78 1.28
C VAL A 145 -12.08 8.75 0.75
N ILE A 146 -10.88 8.74 1.31
CA ILE A 146 -9.75 7.98 0.77
C ILE A 146 -9.16 7.04 1.82
N ALA A 147 -8.82 5.82 1.42
CA ALA A 147 -8.22 4.80 2.27
C ALA A 147 -6.95 4.21 1.65
N SER A 148 -5.91 3.96 2.45
CA SER A 148 -4.69 3.24 2.03
C SER A 148 -4.07 3.78 0.73
N PHE A 149 -3.56 5.01 0.79
CA PHE A 149 -3.09 5.77 -0.37
C PHE A 149 -1.71 6.39 -0.11
N THR A 150 -1.04 6.87 -1.16
CA THR A 150 0.10 7.79 -1.00
C THR A 150 -0.11 9.11 -1.72
N ASP A 151 0.51 10.16 -1.18
CA ASP A 151 0.72 11.47 -1.78
C ASP A 151 2.06 11.56 -2.54
N ASP A 152 2.92 10.54 -2.41
CA ASP A 152 4.26 10.47 -3.00
C ASP A 152 4.48 9.11 -3.69
N ARG A 153 4.38 9.09 -5.02
CA ARG A 153 4.50 7.87 -5.85
C ARG A 153 5.91 7.27 -5.90
N TYR A 154 6.95 8.00 -5.48
CA TYR A 154 8.32 7.48 -5.53
C TYR A 154 8.77 6.96 -4.18
N ALA A 155 8.72 7.80 -3.13
CA ALA A 155 9.41 7.52 -1.88
C ALA A 155 8.56 6.74 -0.87
N ASP A 156 7.25 6.64 -1.11
CA ASP A 156 6.28 6.00 -0.22
C ASP A 156 5.21 5.25 -1.02
N ASP A 157 5.67 4.40 -1.93
CA ASP A 157 4.85 3.49 -2.72
C ASP A 157 5.58 2.16 -2.93
N MET A 158 4.92 1.20 -3.57
CA MET A 158 5.42 -0.15 -3.85
C MET A 158 6.72 -0.18 -4.67
N HIS A 159 7.13 0.94 -5.27
CA HIS A 159 8.28 1.03 -6.16
C HIS A 159 9.59 1.21 -5.41
N TYR A 160 9.72 2.31 -4.65
CA TYR A 160 10.96 2.66 -3.98
C TYR A 160 10.71 3.12 -2.53
N MET A 161 11.64 2.80 -1.64
CA MET A 161 11.67 3.30 -0.26
C MET A 161 13.07 3.82 0.05
N GLY A 162 13.19 5.11 0.34
CA GLY A 162 14.48 5.78 0.55
C GLY A 162 15.45 5.58 -0.61
N GLY A 163 14.94 5.48 -1.85
CA GLY A 163 15.74 5.23 -3.06
C GLY A 163 16.23 3.78 -3.22
N ALA A 164 15.75 2.83 -2.42
CA ALA A 164 15.94 1.41 -2.66
C ALA A 164 14.75 0.83 -3.44
N LEU A 165 15.03 -0.03 -4.43
CA LEU A 165 14.00 -0.75 -5.18
C LEU A 165 13.35 -1.81 -4.28
N LEU A 166 12.03 -1.74 -4.09
CA LEU A 166 11.28 -2.75 -3.35
C LEU A 166 10.95 -3.94 -4.24
N SER A 167 10.92 -5.15 -3.68
CA SER A 167 10.47 -6.33 -4.46
C SER A 167 8.99 -6.33 -4.76
N ASP A 168 8.18 -5.59 -3.98
CA ASP A 168 6.77 -5.38 -4.30
C ASP A 168 6.59 -4.60 -5.62
N ASN A 169 7.62 -3.90 -6.12
CA ASN A 169 7.63 -3.36 -7.49
C ASN A 169 7.41 -4.47 -8.53
N LEU A 170 8.14 -5.58 -8.42
CA LEU A 170 7.97 -6.74 -9.30
C LEU A 170 6.63 -7.45 -9.05
N ALA A 171 6.24 -7.60 -7.78
CA ALA A 171 5.01 -8.30 -7.42
C ALA A 171 3.78 -7.58 -7.99
N GLU A 172 3.68 -6.27 -7.77
CA GLU A 172 2.56 -5.45 -8.21
C GLU A 172 2.57 -5.20 -9.72
N ALA A 173 3.75 -5.06 -10.35
CA ALA A 173 3.84 -5.08 -11.81
C ALA A 173 3.28 -6.39 -12.39
N GLY A 174 3.53 -7.53 -11.73
CA GLY A 174 2.97 -8.82 -12.11
C GLY A 174 1.44 -8.87 -11.96
N THR A 175 0.91 -8.36 -10.84
CA THR A 175 -0.53 -8.24 -10.58
C THR A 175 -1.20 -7.41 -11.68
N MET A 176 -0.67 -6.21 -11.95
CA MET A 176 -1.27 -5.30 -12.91
C MET A 176 -1.12 -5.80 -14.35
N PHE A 177 0.00 -6.43 -14.69
CA PHE A 177 0.16 -7.07 -16.00
C PHE A 177 -0.86 -8.20 -16.22
N ALA A 178 -1.18 -8.97 -15.18
CA ALA A 178 -2.23 -9.99 -15.24
C ALA A 178 -3.63 -9.38 -15.38
N TYR A 179 -3.91 -8.27 -14.68
CA TYR A 179 -5.23 -7.63 -14.69
C TYR A 179 -5.51 -6.89 -16.01
N ALA A 180 -4.54 -6.12 -16.51
CA ALA A 180 -4.65 -5.39 -17.78
C ALA A 180 -4.86 -6.33 -18.99
N THR A 181 -4.39 -7.58 -18.89
CA THR A 181 -4.52 -8.59 -19.95
C THR A 181 -5.78 -9.46 -19.83
N CYS A 182 -6.69 -9.17 -18.89
CA CYS A 182 -7.95 -9.90 -18.75
C CYS A 182 -8.96 -9.56 -19.88
N PRO A 183 -9.75 -10.54 -20.36
CA PRO A 183 -10.78 -10.32 -21.37
C PRO A 183 -11.98 -9.53 -20.81
N PRO A 184 -12.67 -8.74 -21.65
CA PRO A 184 -14.01 -8.25 -21.32
C PRO A 184 -15.03 -9.41 -21.39
N ASP A 185 -16.16 -9.27 -20.70
CA ASP A 185 -17.21 -10.28 -20.66
C ASP A 185 -18.03 -10.27 -21.97
N PRO A 186 -18.05 -11.37 -22.76
CA PRO A 186 -18.88 -11.46 -23.97
C PRO A 186 -20.37 -11.30 -23.72
N ALA A 187 -20.88 -11.56 -22.50
CA ALA A 187 -22.28 -11.31 -22.15
C ALA A 187 -22.63 -9.82 -22.10
N VAL A 188 -21.63 -8.93 -22.00
CA VAL A 188 -21.82 -7.46 -21.96
C VAL A 188 -21.46 -6.83 -23.29
N VAL A 189 -20.29 -7.14 -23.83
CA VAL A 189 -19.77 -6.45 -25.02
C VAL A 189 -20.10 -7.18 -26.34
N GLY A 190 -20.74 -8.35 -26.26
CA GLY A 190 -21.08 -9.18 -27.42
C GLY A 190 -19.84 -9.61 -28.20
N ASP A 191 -19.98 -9.78 -29.52
CA ASP A 191 -18.89 -10.27 -30.39
C ASP A 191 -17.65 -9.35 -30.42
N ARG A 192 -17.75 -8.11 -29.93
CA ARG A 192 -16.60 -7.19 -29.81
C ARG A 192 -15.53 -7.69 -28.85
N TRP A 193 -15.87 -8.59 -27.92
CA TRP A 193 -14.96 -9.03 -26.86
C TRP A 193 -13.62 -9.54 -27.41
N ARG A 194 -13.63 -10.23 -28.56
CA ARG A 194 -12.41 -10.76 -29.20
C ARG A 194 -11.49 -9.64 -29.68
N ALA A 195 -12.06 -8.61 -30.31
CA ALA A 195 -11.29 -7.49 -30.83
C ALA A 195 -10.72 -6.64 -29.68
N MET A 196 -11.55 -6.33 -28.68
CA MET A 196 -11.13 -5.61 -27.47
C MET A 196 -10.04 -6.37 -26.72
N TRP A 197 -10.19 -7.69 -26.54
CA TRP A 197 -9.16 -8.47 -25.84
C TRP A 197 -7.87 -8.55 -26.64
N ARG A 198 -7.94 -8.72 -27.97
CA ARG A 198 -6.77 -8.67 -28.84
C ARG A 198 -6.03 -7.34 -28.71
N GLU A 199 -6.76 -6.23 -28.72
CA GLU A 199 -6.21 -4.87 -28.54
C GLU A 199 -5.45 -4.76 -27.20
N ARG A 200 -6.04 -5.22 -26.09
CA ARG A 200 -5.36 -5.24 -24.78
C ARG A 200 -4.09 -6.11 -24.79
N LEU A 201 -4.17 -7.32 -25.32
CA LEU A 201 -3.03 -8.24 -25.40
C LEU A 201 -1.87 -7.67 -26.25
N GLU A 202 -2.19 -6.90 -27.30
CA GLU A 202 -1.20 -6.25 -28.16
C GLU A 202 -0.66 -4.95 -27.54
N GLY A 203 -1.50 -4.17 -26.86
CA GLY A 203 -1.16 -2.85 -26.32
C GLY A 203 -0.52 -2.87 -24.93
N THR A 204 -0.78 -3.88 -24.08
CA THR A 204 -0.20 -3.94 -22.74
C THR A 204 1.25 -4.45 -22.78
N GLU A 205 2.12 -3.78 -22.02
CA GLU A 205 3.51 -4.20 -21.77
C GLU A 205 3.71 -4.60 -20.29
N PRO A 206 4.79 -5.31 -19.93
CA PRO A 206 5.15 -5.56 -18.53
C PRO A 206 5.56 -4.26 -17.83
N TRP A 207 4.77 -3.79 -16.87
CA TRP A 207 4.94 -2.48 -16.23
C TRP A 207 6.29 -2.31 -15.51
N VAL A 208 6.87 -3.41 -15.02
CA VAL A 208 8.21 -3.41 -14.39
C VAL A 208 9.27 -2.79 -15.30
N LEU A 209 9.13 -2.88 -16.63
CA LEU A 209 10.07 -2.29 -17.58
C LEU A 209 10.08 -0.78 -17.49
N GLU A 210 8.90 -0.16 -17.44
CA GLU A 210 8.78 1.30 -17.36
C GLU A 210 9.26 1.78 -15.99
N TRP A 211 8.83 1.11 -14.92
CA TRP A 211 9.21 1.49 -13.56
C TRP A 211 10.73 1.38 -13.30
N LEU A 212 11.41 0.40 -13.90
CA LEU A 212 12.87 0.27 -13.84
C LEU A 212 13.62 1.30 -14.68
N ARG A 213 13.01 1.92 -15.69
CA ARG A 213 13.62 3.04 -16.42
C ARG A 213 13.62 4.32 -15.59
N HIS A 214 12.72 4.41 -14.60
CA HIS A 214 12.57 5.55 -13.71
C HIS A 214 13.14 5.28 -12.31
N GLN A 215 14.44 4.98 -12.24
CA GLN A 215 15.18 4.72 -10.99
C GLN A 215 15.48 5.96 -10.13
N ARG A 216 15.15 7.15 -10.63
CA ARG A 216 15.30 8.45 -9.93
C ARG A 216 13.93 9.10 -9.79
N ARG A 217 13.78 10.04 -8.85
CA ARG A 217 12.59 10.90 -8.78
C ARG A 217 12.60 11.95 -9.89
N ASP A 218 12.25 11.52 -11.10
CA ASP A 218 12.08 12.36 -12.28
C ASP A 218 10.61 12.76 -12.50
N ASP A 219 10.29 13.28 -13.68
CA ASP A 219 8.97 13.82 -13.99
C ASP A 219 7.88 12.74 -14.07
N TYR A 220 8.25 11.48 -14.31
CA TYR A 220 7.32 10.36 -14.31
C TYR A 220 6.68 10.17 -12.93
N TRP A 221 7.48 10.24 -11.86
CA TRP A 221 6.98 10.11 -10.49
C TRP A 221 6.39 11.41 -9.93
N ARG A 222 6.94 12.56 -10.33
CA ARG A 222 6.38 13.87 -9.93
C ARG A 222 4.96 14.03 -10.45
N HIS A 223 4.68 13.54 -11.66
CA HIS A 223 3.32 13.44 -12.17
C HIS A 223 2.44 12.68 -11.18
N ALA A 224 1.29 13.26 -10.86
CA ALA A 224 0.29 12.69 -9.96
C ALA A 224 0.75 12.41 -8.50
N SER A 225 1.94 12.88 -8.11
CA SER A 225 2.34 12.98 -6.69
C SER A 225 1.79 14.28 -6.11
N VAL A 226 0.75 14.19 -5.28
CA VAL A 226 0.09 15.37 -4.68
C VAL A 226 1.00 16.10 -3.69
N CYS A 227 2.05 15.46 -3.19
CA CYS A 227 3.05 16.11 -2.34
C CYS A 227 3.83 17.23 -3.07
N GLU A 228 3.79 17.30 -4.41
CA GLU A 228 4.36 18.39 -5.18
C GLU A 228 3.60 19.72 -4.99
N ASP A 229 2.27 19.66 -4.80
CA ASP A 229 1.44 20.82 -4.49
C ASP A 229 0.15 20.42 -3.75
N TYR A 230 0.22 20.37 -2.42
CA TYR A 230 -0.95 20.13 -1.58
C TYR A 230 -2.04 21.22 -1.71
N GLN A 231 -1.70 22.44 -2.14
CA GLN A 231 -2.65 23.55 -2.28
C GLN A 231 -3.57 23.39 -3.51
N ALA A 232 -3.21 22.47 -4.40
CA ALA A 232 -4.06 22.09 -5.53
C ALA A 232 -5.35 21.40 -5.06
N VAL A 233 -5.34 20.72 -3.92
CA VAL A 233 -6.54 20.08 -3.35
C VAL A 233 -7.38 21.12 -2.61
N ARG A 234 -8.61 21.36 -3.10
CA ARG A 234 -9.51 22.41 -2.58
C ARG A 234 -10.80 21.91 -1.93
N CYS A 235 -11.07 20.61 -2.01
CA CYS A 235 -12.22 20.00 -1.35
C CYS A 235 -11.80 19.31 -0.04
N PRO A 236 -12.70 19.24 0.96
CA PRO A 236 -12.51 18.48 2.18
C PRO A 236 -12.08 17.02 1.97
N VAL A 237 -11.23 16.51 2.87
CA VAL A 237 -10.65 15.15 2.80
C VAL A 237 -10.87 14.36 4.09
N LEU A 238 -11.54 13.21 4.00
CA LEU A 238 -11.49 12.18 5.05
C LEU A 238 -10.50 11.09 4.62
N ALA A 239 -9.36 11.03 5.29
CA ALA A 239 -8.27 10.11 4.99
C ALA A 239 -8.20 8.98 6.02
N SER A 240 -7.93 7.77 5.56
CA SER A 240 -7.73 6.61 6.44
C SER A 240 -6.62 5.69 5.95
N SER A 241 -5.98 4.96 6.88
CA SER A 241 -4.99 3.93 6.56
C SER A 241 -4.86 2.98 7.76
N GLY A 242 -3.91 2.04 7.70
CA GLY A 242 -3.60 1.13 8.79
C GLY A 242 -2.10 0.98 9.06
N TRP A 243 -1.73 0.57 10.27
CA TRP A 243 -0.33 0.38 10.67
C TRP A 243 0.31 -0.88 10.07
N ALA A 244 -0.49 -1.86 9.63
CA ALA A 244 0.01 -3.04 8.91
C ALA A 244 -0.04 -2.85 7.39
N ASP A 245 -0.55 -1.73 6.91
CA ASP A 245 -0.55 -1.31 5.50
C ASP A 245 0.85 -0.81 5.09
N GLY A 246 1.19 -0.91 3.80
CA GLY A 246 2.36 -0.26 3.23
C GLY A 246 2.24 1.27 3.23
N TYR A 247 1.02 1.80 3.22
CA TYR A 247 0.71 3.23 3.18
C TYR A 247 0.47 3.85 4.56
N SER A 248 1.29 3.51 5.56
CA SER A 248 1.11 3.96 6.94
C SER A 248 1.46 5.44 7.17
N ASN A 249 2.14 6.08 6.20
CA ASN A 249 2.71 7.41 6.35
C ASN A 249 1.83 8.55 5.79
N ALA A 250 1.05 8.28 4.74
CA ALA A 250 0.41 9.33 3.93
C ALA A 250 -0.67 10.13 4.68
N VAL A 251 -1.44 9.49 5.58
CA VAL A 251 -2.49 10.18 6.35
C VAL A 251 -1.90 11.33 7.16
N THR A 252 -0.80 11.09 7.88
CA THR A 252 -0.19 12.13 8.72
C THR A 252 0.50 13.21 7.88
N ARG A 253 1.03 12.89 6.69
CA ARG A 253 1.55 13.89 5.75
C ARG A 253 0.44 14.79 5.20
N LEU A 254 -0.67 14.21 4.71
CA LEU A 254 -1.82 15.00 4.25
C LEU A 254 -2.38 15.91 5.35
N LEU A 255 -2.51 15.39 6.58
CA LEU A 255 -2.96 16.17 7.72
C LEU A 255 -2.00 17.28 8.14
N ALA A 256 -0.72 17.20 7.79
CA ALA A 256 0.22 18.28 8.06
C ALA A 256 0.20 19.38 6.99
N HIS A 257 -0.11 19.04 5.72
CA HIS A 257 0.19 19.93 4.59
C HIS A 257 -0.98 20.50 3.78
N LEU A 258 -2.13 19.82 3.72
CA LEU A 258 -3.38 20.39 3.18
C LEU A 258 -3.83 21.67 3.94
N ASP A 259 -4.63 22.55 3.32
CA ASP A 259 -5.23 23.73 3.99
C ASP A 259 -6.77 23.75 3.87
N VAL A 260 -7.34 22.55 3.78
CA VAL A 260 -8.78 22.31 3.67
C VAL A 260 -9.29 21.56 4.90
N PRO A 261 -10.60 21.58 5.19
CA PRO A 261 -11.17 20.72 6.22
C PRO A 261 -10.78 19.26 6.00
N ARG A 262 -10.17 18.64 7.00
CA ARG A 262 -9.56 17.32 6.86
C ARG A 262 -9.59 16.52 8.16
N ARG A 263 -9.69 15.21 8.03
CA ARG A 263 -9.63 14.25 9.13
C ARG A 263 -8.86 13.00 8.76
N GLY A 264 -8.16 12.43 9.74
CA GLY A 264 -7.37 11.22 9.61
C GLY A 264 -7.82 10.13 10.57
N LEU A 265 -7.80 8.89 10.08
CA LEU A 265 -8.07 7.70 10.85
C LEU A 265 -7.02 6.65 10.55
N ILE A 266 -6.28 6.17 11.56
CA ILE A 266 -5.30 5.11 11.36
C ILE A 266 -5.54 3.98 12.35
N GLY A 267 -5.93 2.82 11.83
CA GLY A 267 -6.18 1.63 12.64
C GLY A 267 -5.03 0.64 12.61
N PRO A 268 -5.21 -0.55 13.22
CA PRO A 268 -4.22 -1.63 13.14
C PRO A 268 -4.21 -2.37 11.79
N TRP A 269 -5.06 -1.96 10.86
CA TRP A 269 -5.43 -2.74 9.69
C TRP A 269 -4.27 -2.91 8.70
N SER A 270 -4.35 -3.99 7.95
CA SER A 270 -3.68 -4.21 6.67
C SER A 270 -4.35 -3.37 5.57
N HIS A 271 -4.02 -3.64 4.31
CA HIS A 271 -4.57 -2.97 3.13
C HIS A 271 -6.07 -3.25 2.89
N LYS A 272 -6.92 -2.70 3.77
CA LYS A 272 -8.36 -2.91 3.86
C LYS A 272 -9.10 -1.64 4.25
N PHE A 273 -10.36 -1.53 3.82
CA PHE A 273 -11.24 -0.50 4.37
C PHE A 273 -11.47 -0.75 5.87
N PRO A 274 -11.58 0.29 6.71
CA PRO A 274 -11.68 0.13 8.16
C PRO A 274 -12.88 -0.69 8.68
N HIS A 275 -13.98 -0.80 7.93
CA HIS A 275 -15.14 -1.66 8.28
C HIS A 275 -14.92 -3.14 7.97
N LEU A 276 -13.94 -3.45 7.12
CA LEU A 276 -13.42 -4.79 6.80
C LEU A 276 -12.01 -4.99 7.41
N GLY A 277 -11.68 -4.16 8.40
CA GLY A 277 -10.33 -4.01 8.90
C GLY A 277 -9.82 -5.28 9.58
N GLU A 278 -8.75 -5.82 9.03
CA GLU A 278 -8.00 -6.96 9.55
C GLU A 278 -6.50 -6.62 9.53
N PRO A 279 -5.72 -6.89 10.58
CA PRO A 279 -6.18 -7.38 11.88
C PRO A 279 -7.11 -6.37 12.56
N GLY A 280 -8.02 -6.88 13.38
CA GLY A 280 -9.01 -6.07 14.07
C GLY A 280 -8.41 -5.14 15.16
N PRO A 281 -9.24 -4.27 15.75
CA PRO A 281 -10.69 -4.22 15.55
C PRO A 281 -11.09 -3.46 14.27
N ALA A 282 -12.03 -4.02 13.51
CA ALA A 282 -12.79 -3.28 12.50
C ALA A 282 -13.77 -2.31 13.18
N ILE A 283 -14.08 -1.19 12.53
CA ILE A 283 -14.91 -0.13 13.09
C ILE A 283 -16.13 0.22 12.22
N GLY A 284 -17.10 0.93 12.78
CA GLY A 284 -18.22 1.57 12.10
C GLY A 284 -17.81 2.67 11.11
N TYR A 285 -17.03 2.32 10.09
CA TYR A 285 -16.47 3.27 9.13
C TYR A 285 -17.50 3.81 8.15
N LEU A 286 -18.39 2.96 7.62
CA LEU A 286 -19.40 3.43 6.67
C LEU A 286 -20.35 4.44 7.32
N GLN A 287 -20.59 4.34 8.63
CA GLN A 287 -21.33 5.33 9.39
C GLN A 287 -20.62 6.69 9.41
N GLU A 288 -19.30 6.70 9.62
CA GLU A 288 -18.50 7.94 9.56
C GLU A 288 -18.46 8.51 8.14
N VAL A 289 -18.40 7.66 7.11
CA VAL A 289 -18.48 8.07 5.70
C VAL A 289 -19.83 8.72 5.38
N VAL A 290 -20.95 8.13 5.82
CA VAL A 290 -22.29 8.72 5.65
C VAL A 290 -22.37 10.09 6.35
N ARG A 291 -21.86 10.22 7.59
CA ARG A 291 -21.84 11.51 8.29
C ARG A 291 -21.01 12.56 7.54
N TRP A 292 -19.87 12.17 6.99
CA TRP A 292 -19.03 13.04 6.18
C TRP A 292 -19.76 13.53 4.92
N TRP A 293 -20.42 12.61 4.22
CA TRP A 293 -21.22 12.95 3.05
C TRP A 293 -22.46 13.79 3.35
N ASP A 294 -23.15 13.53 4.46
CA ASP A 294 -24.34 14.31 4.82
C ASP A 294 -23.95 15.77 5.04
N HIS A 295 -22.78 16.01 5.63
CA HIS A 295 -22.27 17.37 5.82
C HIS A 295 -21.86 18.03 4.51
N TRP A 296 -20.97 17.41 3.73
CA TRP A 296 -20.35 18.06 2.58
C TRP A 296 -21.18 18.01 1.29
N LEU A 297 -22.02 17.00 1.11
CA LEU A 297 -22.84 16.84 -0.10
C LEU A 297 -24.27 17.31 0.10
N LYS A 298 -24.81 17.28 1.33
CA LYS A 298 -26.20 17.67 1.64
C LYS A 298 -26.32 18.89 2.57
N GLY A 299 -25.21 19.43 3.07
CA GLY A 299 -25.20 20.61 3.95
C GLY A 299 -25.73 20.34 5.36
N ALA A 300 -25.72 19.10 5.83
CA ALA A 300 -26.22 18.75 7.17
C ALA A 300 -25.27 19.25 8.26
N ASP A 301 -25.81 19.92 9.28
CA ASP A 301 -25.09 20.25 10.50
C ASP A 301 -25.19 19.08 11.49
N ASN A 302 -24.23 18.16 11.42
CA ASN A 302 -24.21 16.89 12.16
C ASN A 302 -22.96 16.72 13.06
N GLY A 303 -22.23 17.81 13.30
CA GLY A 303 -21.02 17.84 14.13
C GLY A 303 -19.87 16.98 13.60
N VAL A 304 -19.87 16.60 12.31
CA VAL A 304 -18.76 15.80 11.74
C VAL A 304 -17.43 16.54 11.78
N MET A 305 -17.39 17.84 12.10
CA MET A 305 -16.15 18.61 12.30
C MET A 305 -15.77 18.84 13.77
N ASP A 306 -16.61 18.45 14.75
CA ASP A 306 -16.39 18.79 16.18
C ASP A 306 -15.37 17.89 16.92
N GLY A 307 -15.17 16.67 16.44
CA GLY A 307 -14.14 15.72 16.90
C GLY A 307 -12.70 15.98 16.39
N PRO A 308 -11.74 15.11 16.75
CA PRO A 308 -10.32 15.33 16.52
C PRO A 308 -9.93 15.34 15.05
N MET A 309 -8.79 15.96 14.73
CA MET A 309 -8.20 15.90 13.40
C MET A 309 -7.65 14.50 13.09
N LEU A 310 -7.02 13.83 14.06
CA LEU A 310 -6.51 12.46 13.93
C LEU A 310 -7.06 11.54 15.02
N SER A 311 -7.57 10.38 14.64
CA SER A 311 -7.77 9.23 15.53
C SER A 311 -6.83 8.10 15.12
N ALA A 312 -6.03 7.59 16.05
CA ALA A 312 -5.01 6.58 15.79
C ALA A 312 -5.13 5.40 16.77
N TRP A 313 -4.94 4.17 16.31
CA TRP A 313 -4.93 2.99 17.16
C TRP A 313 -3.54 2.80 17.78
N MET A 314 -3.39 3.14 19.05
CA MET A 314 -2.18 2.88 19.83
C MET A 314 -2.08 1.39 20.12
N GLN A 315 -1.15 0.70 19.46
CA GLN A 315 -0.96 -0.73 19.60
C GLN A 315 -0.27 -1.08 20.92
N ASP A 316 -0.75 -2.11 21.60
CA ASP A 316 -0.03 -2.72 22.71
C ASP A 316 1.01 -3.73 22.19
N SER A 317 1.92 -4.14 23.06
CA SER A 317 2.90 -5.19 22.77
C SER A 317 2.22 -6.55 22.56
N VAL A 318 2.76 -7.33 21.61
CA VAL A 318 2.36 -8.71 21.37
C VAL A 318 3.57 -9.58 21.00
N PRO A 319 3.46 -10.92 21.14
CA PRO A 319 4.46 -11.84 20.60
C PRO A 319 4.58 -11.73 19.07
N PRO A 320 5.76 -12.03 18.50
CA PRO A 320 5.94 -12.01 17.05
C PRO A 320 5.09 -13.10 16.38
N SER A 321 4.40 -12.72 15.32
CA SER A 321 3.57 -13.61 14.51
C SER A 321 3.46 -13.05 13.11
N THR A 322 3.44 -13.93 12.12
CA THR A 322 3.23 -13.57 10.71
C THR A 322 1.77 -13.30 10.36
N ALA A 323 0.87 -13.38 11.34
CA ALA A 323 -0.55 -13.07 11.22
C ALA A 323 -1.14 -12.73 12.58
N TYR A 324 -2.11 -11.81 12.59
CA TYR A 324 -2.92 -11.51 13.74
C TYR A 324 -4.39 -11.46 13.32
N GLU A 325 -5.29 -11.99 14.14
CA GLU A 325 -6.74 -11.77 13.97
C GLU A 325 -7.14 -10.41 14.54
N GLU A 326 -6.61 -10.08 15.72
CA GLU A 326 -6.80 -8.81 16.40
C GLU A 326 -5.45 -8.23 16.86
N ARG A 327 -5.33 -6.90 16.82
CA ARG A 327 -4.23 -6.15 17.42
C ARG A 327 -4.73 -5.44 18.67
N PRO A 328 -4.33 -5.88 19.88
CA PRO A 328 -4.73 -5.22 21.11
C PRO A 328 -4.18 -3.78 21.14
N GLY A 329 -4.90 -2.91 21.81
CA GLY A 329 -4.57 -1.49 21.86
C GLY A 329 -5.78 -0.63 22.24
N ARG A 330 -5.68 0.67 21.93
CA ARG A 330 -6.74 1.64 22.17
C ARG A 330 -6.68 2.80 21.19
N TRP A 331 -7.81 3.43 20.94
CA TRP A 331 -7.87 4.68 20.18
C TRP A 331 -7.32 5.85 21.00
N VAL A 332 -6.36 6.58 20.41
CA VAL A 332 -5.86 7.87 20.87
C VAL A 332 -6.24 8.96 19.86
N ILE A 333 -6.36 10.19 20.33
CA ILE A 333 -6.85 11.32 19.52
C ILE A 333 -5.89 12.50 19.59
N GLU A 334 -5.76 13.21 18.46
CA GLU A 334 -5.02 14.47 18.35
C GLU A 334 -5.94 15.54 17.74
N PRO A 335 -6.22 16.64 18.46
CA PRO A 335 -7.07 17.72 17.97
C PRO A 335 -6.51 18.45 16.75
N GLU A 336 -5.18 18.52 16.64
CA GLU A 336 -4.45 19.11 15.53
C GLU A 336 -3.26 18.23 15.16
N TRP A 337 -2.82 18.34 13.90
CA TRP A 337 -1.65 17.65 13.39
C TRP A 337 -0.79 18.59 12.53
N PRO A 338 0.55 18.61 12.70
CA PRO A 338 1.35 17.89 13.69
C PRO A 338 0.96 18.21 15.13
N SER A 339 0.94 17.21 16.01
CA SER A 339 0.47 17.40 17.38
C SER A 339 1.55 18.06 18.24
N PRO A 340 1.21 19.10 19.03
CA PRO A 340 2.12 19.68 20.02
C PRO A 340 2.35 18.76 21.24
N GLN A 341 1.70 17.59 21.27
CA GLN A 341 1.78 16.62 22.37
C GLN A 341 2.79 15.50 22.10
N ILE A 342 3.49 15.56 20.96
CA ILE A 342 4.46 14.57 20.52
C ILE A 342 5.83 15.26 20.54
N ASP A 343 6.72 14.76 21.38
CA ASP A 343 8.08 15.27 21.53
C ASP A 343 9.04 14.41 20.71
N GLU A 344 9.87 15.04 19.87
CA GLU A 344 10.97 14.36 19.19
C GLU A 344 12.14 14.16 20.17
N VAL A 345 12.26 12.95 20.74
CA VAL A 345 13.26 12.62 21.76
C VAL A 345 14.47 11.94 21.13
N VAL A 346 15.63 12.58 21.22
CA VAL A 346 16.89 12.10 20.63
C VAL A 346 17.66 11.22 21.61
N HIS A 347 17.98 10.00 21.18
CA HIS A 347 18.73 8.99 21.91
C HIS A 347 20.08 8.70 21.24
N PRO A 348 21.22 9.05 21.86
CA PRO A 348 22.54 8.74 21.31
C PRO A 348 22.80 7.22 21.19
N LEU A 349 23.49 6.81 20.13
CA LEU A 349 23.91 5.43 19.90
C LEU A 349 25.39 5.24 20.29
N THR A 350 25.66 4.38 21.28
CA THR A 350 27.02 4.08 21.74
C THR A 350 27.13 2.67 22.30
N GLN A 351 28.20 1.95 22.00
CA GLN A 351 28.57 0.65 22.58
C GLN A 351 27.42 -0.36 22.55
N TYR A 352 26.73 -0.49 21.40
CA TYR A 352 25.55 -1.36 21.24
C TYR A 352 24.36 -1.00 22.13
N ARG A 353 24.30 0.26 22.62
CA ARG A 353 23.21 0.78 23.46
C ARG A 353 22.56 2.00 22.84
N ILE A 354 21.25 2.09 23.04
CA ILE A 354 20.44 3.30 22.87
C ILE A 354 20.45 4.01 24.23
N ARG A 355 21.13 5.15 24.32
CA ARG A 355 21.29 5.86 25.60
C ARG A 355 20.05 6.70 25.96
N PRO A 356 19.82 7.00 27.24
CA PRO A 356 18.83 8.00 27.65
C PRO A 356 19.12 9.37 27.00
N PRO A 357 18.09 10.19 26.77
CA PRO A 357 18.27 11.52 26.21
C PRO A 357 19.11 12.40 27.16
N GLY A 358 19.95 13.27 26.60
CA GLY A 358 20.78 14.21 27.36
C GLY A 358 22.00 13.60 28.06
N GLU A 359 22.19 12.28 28.04
CA GLU A 359 23.47 11.69 28.41
C GLU A 359 24.49 11.92 27.28
N PRO A 360 25.60 12.66 27.52
CA PRO A 360 26.64 12.77 26.52
C PRO A 360 27.23 11.39 26.22
N ALA A 361 27.70 11.17 24.99
CA ALA A 361 28.60 10.07 24.70
C ALA A 361 29.77 10.18 25.70
N GLY A 362 29.93 9.18 26.57
CA GLY A 362 30.70 9.30 27.81
C GLY A 362 32.15 9.79 27.64
N GLU A 363 32.82 10.08 28.76
CA GLU A 363 34.18 10.69 28.86
C GLU A 363 35.34 9.91 28.17
N GLY A 364 35.06 8.83 27.44
CA GLY A 364 36.04 7.99 26.73
C GLY A 364 36.40 8.41 25.29
N GLY A 365 35.87 9.52 24.79
CA GLY A 365 36.03 9.92 23.37
C GLY A 365 35.18 9.07 22.42
N PRO A 366 35.18 9.36 21.09
CA PRO A 366 34.46 8.53 20.13
C PRO A 366 35.12 7.14 20.12
N GLY A 367 34.39 6.12 20.57
CA GLY A 367 34.82 4.73 20.48
C GLY A 367 35.09 4.32 19.03
N GLU A 368 35.77 3.19 18.83
CA GLU A 368 36.01 2.65 17.48
C GLU A 368 34.68 2.46 16.72
N PRO A 369 34.63 2.74 15.40
CA PRO A 369 33.40 2.54 14.63
C PRO A 369 32.90 1.09 14.74
N LEU A 370 31.59 0.92 14.88
CA LEU A 370 30.95 -0.40 14.89
C LEU A 370 30.68 -0.81 13.45
N THR A 371 31.04 -2.04 13.06
CA THR A 371 30.95 -2.47 11.67
C THR A 371 29.88 -3.54 11.45
N VAL A 372 29.28 -3.54 10.26
CA VAL A 372 28.33 -4.58 9.83
C VAL A 372 28.42 -4.80 8.32
N ARG A 373 28.37 -6.07 7.93
CA ARG A 373 28.17 -6.54 6.56
C ARG A 373 27.17 -7.69 6.65
N SER A 374 25.95 -7.44 6.18
CA SER A 374 24.82 -8.35 6.33
C SER A 374 24.79 -9.36 5.19
N PRO A 375 24.55 -10.65 5.47
CA PRO A 375 24.38 -11.64 4.41
C PRO A 375 23.04 -11.44 3.67
N LEU A 376 22.92 -11.97 2.45
CA LEU A 376 21.67 -11.91 1.67
C LEU A 376 20.50 -12.68 2.30
N SER A 377 20.76 -13.49 3.34
CA SER A 377 19.71 -14.13 4.12
C SER A 377 18.95 -13.18 5.05
N VAL A 378 19.48 -11.97 5.31
CA VAL A 378 18.80 -10.94 6.11
C VAL A 378 17.69 -10.31 5.29
N GLY A 379 16.44 -10.50 5.75
CA GLY A 379 15.20 -10.03 5.14
C GLY A 379 14.20 -11.14 4.83
N GLN A 380 14.58 -12.42 4.95
CA GLN A 380 13.67 -13.56 4.70
C GLN A 380 12.44 -13.59 5.62
N PHE A 381 12.54 -12.97 6.80
CA PHE A 381 11.49 -12.84 7.80
C PHE A 381 10.99 -11.39 7.94
N ALA A 382 11.22 -10.56 6.92
CA ALA A 382 10.75 -9.18 6.86
C ALA A 382 9.24 -9.07 6.62
N GLY A 383 8.54 -10.13 6.23
CA GLY A 383 7.19 -10.00 5.69
C GLY A 383 7.16 -9.21 4.37
N LYS A 384 5.96 -8.86 3.88
CA LYS A 384 5.80 -7.97 2.72
C LYS A 384 5.91 -6.50 3.12
N TRP A 385 6.11 -5.63 2.12
CA TRP A 385 6.06 -4.18 2.35
C TRP A 385 4.63 -3.73 2.69
N ALA A 386 3.63 -4.23 1.95
CA ALA A 386 2.21 -4.10 2.32
C ALA A 386 1.60 -5.46 2.72
N SER A 387 0.98 -5.55 3.90
CA SER A 387 0.12 -6.68 4.25
C SER A 387 -1.25 -6.51 3.59
N TYR A 388 -1.81 -7.59 3.06
CA TYR A 388 -3.18 -7.67 2.55
C TYR A 388 -4.06 -8.54 3.46
N ASN A 389 -3.56 -8.85 4.67
CA ASN A 389 -4.04 -9.91 5.54
C ASN A 389 -4.20 -11.22 4.77
N ALA A 390 -3.16 -11.60 4.02
CA ALA A 390 -3.01 -12.91 3.40
C ALA A 390 -1.87 -13.65 4.13
N PRO A 391 -2.13 -14.24 5.32
CA PRO A 391 -1.11 -14.90 6.10
C PRO A 391 -0.25 -15.85 5.28
N PRO A 392 1.07 -15.89 5.50
CA PRO A 392 1.87 -15.19 6.53
C PRO A 392 2.59 -13.94 5.99
N ASP A 393 1.88 -12.85 5.68
CA ASP A 393 2.47 -11.64 5.06
C ASP A 393 3.05 -10.59 6.04
N LEU A 394 2.88 -10.75 7.36
CA LEU A 394 3.51 -9.91 8.40
C LEU A 394 4.92 -10.42 8.79
N PRO A 395 5.79 -9.57 9.36
CA PRO A 395 7.12 -9.98 9.80
C PRO A 395 7.08 -11.06 10.89
N TYR A 396 8.00 -12.01 10.82
CA TYR A 396 8.21 -13.02 11.86
C TYR A 396 9.11 -12.49 12.99
N ASP A 397 9.50 -13.35 13.93
CA ASP A 397 10.40 -13.01 15.03
C ASP A 397 11.74 -12.49 14.51
N GLN A 398 12.08 -11.25 14.91
CA GLN A 398 13.24 -10.54 14.40
C GLN A 398 14.57 -11.05 14.95
N ARG A 399 14.57 -11.99 15.91
CA ARG A 399 15.81 -12.65 16.37
C ARG A 399 16.58 -13.32 15.24
N GLU A 400 15.88 -13.90 14.27
CA GLU A 400 16.51 -14.54 13.09
C GLU A 400 17.25 -13.51 12.22
N GLU A 401 16.68 -12.31 12.14
CA GLU A 401 17.23 -11.21 11.33
C GLU A 401 18.38 -10.48 12.06
N ASP A 402 18.28 -10.37 13.39
CA ASP A 402 19.28 -9.70 14.22
C ASP A 402 20.67 -10.39 14.19
N GLY A 403 20.73 -11.67 13.86
CA GLY A 403 21.99 -12.41 13.69
C GLY A 403 22.88 -11.88 12.56
N GLY A 404 22.32 -11.14 11.60
CA GLY A 404 23.06 -10.50 10.50
C GLY A 404 23.11 -8.97 10.57
N SER A 405 22.78 -8.39 11.73
CA SER A 405 22.62 -6.94 11.92
C SER A 405 23.52 -6.38 13.03
N LEU A 406 23.77 -5.06 12.97
CA LEU A 406 24.31 -4.30 14.09
C LEU A 406 23.17 -3.86 15.00
N VAL A 407 23.18 -4.33 16.25
CA VAL A 407 22.08 -4.16 17.19
C VAL A 407 22.42 -3.14 18.28
N PHE A 408 21.49 -2.23 18.55
CA PHE A 408 21.51 -1.30 19.69
C PHE A 408 20.24 -1.47 20.52
N GLU A 409 20.37 -1.45 21.85
CA GLU A 409 19.21 -1.61 22.74
C GLU A 409 19.19 -0.62 23.90
N THR A 410 17.99 -0.29 24.37
CA THR A 410 17.83 0.36 25.67
C THR A 410 18.12 -0.62 26.81
N ASP A 411 18.31 -0.10 28.02
CA ASP A 411 18.06 -0.90 29.22
C ASP A 411 16.58 -1.35 29.27
N PRO A 412 16.22 -2.36 30.08
CA PRO A 412 14.82 -2.68 30.29
C PRO A 412 14.08 -1.42 30.74
N LEU A 413 12.99 -1.10 30.05
CA LEU A 413 12.22 0.10 30.33
C LEU A 413 11.67 0.05 31.75
N THR A 414 11.88 1.10 32.52
CA THR A 414 11.33 1.20 33.88
C THR A 414 9.87 1.63 33.89
N GLU A 415 9.40 2.24 32.80
CA GLU A 415 8.06 2.74 32.61
C GLU A 415 7.56 2.49 31.18
N ARG A 416 6.26 2.71 30.95
CA ARG A 416 5.65 2.57 29.62
C ARG A 416 6.11 3.73 28.74
N VAL A 417 6.59 3.43 27.53
CA VAL A 417 6.92 4.43 26.51
C VAL A 417 5.93 4.30 25.37
N GLU A 418 5.31 5.39 24.94
CA GLU A 418 4.44 5.40 23.76
C GLU A 418 5.04 6.30 22.69
N ILE A 419 5.00 5.82 21.44
CA ILE A 419 5.38 6.62 20.27
C ILE A 419 4.16 6.77 19.35
N LEU A 420 4.04 7.93 18.71
CA LEU A 420 3.07 8.18 17.64
C LEU A 420 3.74 9.07 16.60
N GLY A 421 3.98 8.53 15.40
CA GLY A 421 4.68 9.25 14.33
C GLY A 421 5.77 8.39 13.70
N SER A 422 6.69 9.01 12.97
CA SER A 422 7.77 8.32 12.25
C SER A 422 9.10 8.45 13.00
N PRO A 423 9.64 7.38 13.60
CA PRO A 423 10.99 7.38 14.13
C PRO A 423 12.02 7.69 13.03
N SER A 424 13.18 8.20 13.42
CA SER A 424 14.30 8.41 12.48
C SER A 424 15.63 8.04 13.11
N VAL A 425 16.58 7.61 12.29
CA VAL A 425 17.93 7.27 12.72
C VAL A 425 18.90 8.17 11.96
N GLU A 426 19.59 9.03 12.69
CA GLU A 426 20.71 9.82 12.15
C GLU A 426 21.98 9.01 12.31
N LEU A 427 22.64 8.71 11.20
CA LEU A 427 23.85 7.93 11.16
C LEU A 427 25.00 8.79 10.66
N ASP A 428 26.09 8.73 11.41
CA ASP A 428 27.39 9.17 10.95
C ASP A 428 28.21 7.93 10.60
N LEU A 429 28.52 7.73 9.32
CA LEU A 429 28.97 6.44 8.81
C LEU A 429 30.03 6.54 7.71
N THR A 430 30.69 5.41 7.44
CA THR A 430 31.43 5.16 6.20
C THR A 430 30.91 3.87 5.54
N ALA A 431 30.98 3.80 4.21
CA ALA A 431 30.66 2.61 3.44
C ALA A 431 31.85 2.18 2.58
N SER A 432 32.03 0.88 2.35
CA SER A 432 33.13 0.34 1.53
C SER A 432 32.88 0.41 0.03
N GLU A 433 31.65 0.64 -0.41
CA GLU A 433 31.22 0.63 -1.81
C GLU A 433 30.47 1.92 -2.16
N PRO A 434 30.47 2.34 -3.43
CA PRO A 434 29.86 3.60 -3.87
C PRO A 434 28.33 3.58 -3.85
N VAL A 435 27.71 2.41 -4.01
CA VAL A 435 26.28 2.18 -3.81
C VAL A 435 26.13 1.31 -2.58
N ALA A 436 25.40 1.81 -1.60
CA ALA A 436 25.26 1.18 -0.31
C ALA A 436 23.87 1.40 0.25
N GLN A 437 23.39 0.44 1.03
CA GLN A 437 22.05 0.46 1.62
C GLN A 437 22.14 0.34 3.13
N VAL A 438 21.22 1.00 3.83
CA VAL A 438 20.99 0.81 5.26
C VAL A 438 19.51 0.49 5.47
N ALA A 439 19.22 -0.68 6.02
CA ALA A 439 17.91 -1.03 6.55
C ALA A 439 17.93 -0.89 8.08
N ALA A 440 17.04 -0.06 8.62
CA ALA A 440 16.87 0.17 10.04
C ALA A 440 15.55 -0.44 10.51
N ARG A 441 15.60 -1.29 11.54
CA ARG A 441 14.43 -1.97 12.12
C ARG A 441 14.29 -1.59 13.57
N LEU A 442 13.10 -1.14 13.97
CA LEU A 442 12.75 -0.91 15.37
C LEU A 442 11.89 -2.07 15.86
N SER A 443 12.28 -2.71 16.96
CA SER A 443 11.56 -3.84 17.54
C SER A 443 11.25 -3.64 19.02
N ASP A 444 10.11 -4.17 19.44
CA ASP A 444 9.75 -4.36 20.84
C ASP A 444 10.28 -5.73 21.29
N VAL A 445 11.19 -5.73 22.26
CA VAL A 445 11.83 -6.95 22.79
C VAL A 445 11.26 -7.28 24.16
N ALA A 446 10.56 -8.40 24.25
CA ALA A 446 9.96 -8.88 25.48
C ALA A 446 11.01 -9.42 26.48
N PRO A 447 10.68 -9.57 27.78
CA PRO A 447 11.60 -10.11 28.78
C PRO A 447 12.12 -11.53 28.50
N ASP A 448 11.42 -12.30 27.68
CA ASP A 448 11.85 -13.63 27.21
C ASP A 448 12.80 -13.59 26.01
N GLY A 449 13.06 -12.39 25.48
CA GLY A 449 13.93 -12.11 24.34
C GLY A 449 13.27 -12.20 22.97
N SER A 450 11.98 -12.54 22.87
CA SER A 450 11.25 -12.47 21.59
C SER A 450 11.21 -11.03 21.07
N ALA A 451 11.40 -10.85 19.76
CA ALA A 451 11.51 -9.54 19.14
C ALA A 451 10.44 -9.34 18.08
N THR A 452 9.47 -8.46 18.36
CA THR A 452 8.38 -8.11 17.44
C THR A 452 8.76 -6.84 16.69
N ARG A 453 8.79 -6.88 15.35
CA ARG A 453 9.08 -5.69 14.53
C ARG A 453 7.94 -4.69 14.70
N VAL A 454 8.27 -3.46 15.11
CA VAL A 454 7.32 -2.35 15.29
C VAL A 454 7.25 -1.51 14.03
N THR A 455 8.40 -1.13 13.48
CA THR A 455 8.51 -0.36 12.24
C THR A 455 9.90 -0.55 11.64
N TYR A 456 10.07 -0.13 10.39
CA TYR A 456 11.36 -0.16 9.69
C TYR A 456 11.44 0.97 8.65
N GLY A 457 12.64 1.17 8.12
CA GLY A 457 12.92 2.04 6.99
C GLY A 457 14.16 1.56 6.26
N VAL A 458 14.26 1.89 4.98
CA VAL A 458 15.42 1.57 4.14
C VAL A 458 15.90 2.85 3.48
N LEU A 459 17.21 2.99 3.35
CA LEU A 459 17.85 4.10 2.64
C LEU A 459 18.95 3.55 1.74
N ASN A 460 18.88 3.89 0.46
CA ASN A 460 20.02 3.86 -0.44
C ASN A 460 20.86 5.12 -0.21
N LEU A 461 22.12 4.96 0.22
CA LEU A 461 23.00 6.06 0.58
C LEU A 461 23.33 6.98 -0.60
N SER A 462 23.15 6.53 -1.84
CA SER A 462 23.23 7.42 -3.01
C SER A 462 22.15 8.49 -2.99
N HIS A 463 21.03 8.25 -2.30
CA HIS A 463 19.88 9.14 -2.19
C HIS A 463 19.86 9.95 -0.87
N ARG A 464 20.96 9.92 -0.08
CA ARG A 464 21.03 10.56 1.25
C ARG A 464 20.75 12.07 1.25
N GLU A 465 21.09 12.76 0.17
CA GLU A 465 20.86 14.22 0.00
C GLU A 465 19.59 14.52 -0.81
N GLY A 466 18.89 13.51 -1.34
CA GLY A 466 17.70 13.65 -2.17
C GLY A 466 17.56 12.56 -3.23
N THR A 467 16.34 12.40 -3.76
CA THR A 467 15.99 11.30 -4.69
C THR A 467 15.97 11.70 -6.17
N GLY A 468 15.98 13.00 -6.50
CA GLY A 468 15.97 13.47 -7.89
C GLY A 468 17.34 13.39 -8.58
N THR A 469 18.42 13.69 -7.85
CA THR A 469 19.79 13.62 -8.35
C THR A 469 20.67 12.82 -7.38
N PRO A 470 20.44 11.50 -7.23
CA PRO A 470 21.28 10.69 -6.37
C PRO A 470 22.74 10.69 -6.84
N GLU A 471 23.64 10.69 -5.85
CA GLU A 471 25.09 10.72 -6.01
C GLU A 471 25.72 9.60 -5.17
N PRO A 472 26.53 8.72 -5.79
CA PRO A 472 27.24 7.67 -5.07
C PRO A 472 28.03 8.21 -3.88
N VAL A 473 28.20 7.40 -2.84
CA VAL A 473 29.12 7.72 -1.75
C VAL A 473 30.55 7.51 -2.19
N GLU A 474 31.50 8.29 -1.67
CA GLU A 474 32.92 8.00 -1.84
C GLU A 474 33.33 6.88 -0.86
N PRO A 475 33.82 5.72 -1.33
CA PRO A 475 34.19 4.62 -0.44
C PRO A 475 35.20 5.04 0.63
N GLY A 476 34.89 4.72 1.89
CA GLY A 476 35.70 5.07 3.06
C GLY A 476 35.60 6.53 3.52
N ALA A 477 34.93 7.40 2.75
CA ALA A 477 34.63 8.76 3.20
C ALA A 477 33.48 8.75 4.21
N ARG A 478 33.61 9.61 5.23
CA ARG A 478 32.60 9.78 6.28
C ARG A 478 31.46 10.64 5.76
N CYS A 479 30.22 10.19 5.91
CA CYS A 479 29.03 10.95 5.55
C CYS A 479 27.96 10.84 6.64
N ARG A 480 26.97 11.74 6.56
CA ARG A 480 25.76 11.67 7.39
C ARG A 480 24.60 11.20 6.54
N ALA A 481 23.73 10.40 7.13
CA ALA A 481 22.54 9.90 6.49
C ALA A 481 21.41 9.77 7.51
N THR A 482 20.18 10.10 7.10
CA THR A 482 19.00 9.94 7.95
C THR A 482 18.10 8.86 7.37
N VAL A 483 17.95 7.76 8.10
CA VAL A 483 16.98 6.71 7.76
C VAL A 483 15.67 7.04 8.47
N ARG A 484 14.64 7.42 7.70
CA ARG A 484 13.29 7.63 8.23
C ARG A 484 12.55 6.29 8.25
N LEU A 485 11.93 5.95 9.37
CA LEU A 485 11.16 4.73 9.52
C LEU A 485 9.67 5.04 9.29
N ASN A 486 8.91 4.02 8.92
CA ASN A 486 7.47 4.12 8.75
C ASN A 486 6.78 4.59 10.05
N GLY A 487 5.75 5.41 9.89
CA GLY A 487 4.91 5.92 10.94
C GLY A 487 4.17 4.80 11.66
N VAL A 488 4.08 4.89 12.98
CA VAL A 488 3.42 3.89 13.82
C VAL A 488 2.90 4.53 15.11
N ALA A 489 1.89 3.91 15.71
CA ALA A 489 1.53 4.11 17.10
C ALA A 489 1.78 2.83 17.91
N GLN A 490 2.77 2.86 18.80
CA GLN A 490 3.18 1.69 19.59
C GLN A 490 3.42 2.05 21.04
N ALA A 491 2.92 1.22 21.95
CA ALA A 491 3.24 1.26 23.36
C ALA A 491 4.20 0.12 23.75
N PHE A 492 5.32 0.49 24.35
CA PHE A 492 6.34 -0.41 24.89
C PHE A 492 6.13 -0.58 26.40
N PRO A 493 5.88 -1.80 26.92
CA PRO A 493 5.65 -2.02 28.34
C PRO A 493 6.92 -1.88 29.21
N PRO A 494 6.78 -1.61 30.52
CA PRO A 494 7.89 -1.77 31.46
C PRO A 494 8.46 -3.19 31.41
N GLY A 495 9.78 -3.32 31.53
CA GLY A 495 10.52 -4.58 31.45
C GLY A 495 10.90 -5.00 30.03
N HIS A 496 10.24 -4.47 29.00
CA HIS A 496 10.64 -4.64 27.60
C HIS A 496 11.85 -3.77 27.26
N ARG A 497 12.43 -3.95 26.07
CA ARG A 497 13.46 -3.08 25.50
C ARG A 497 13.03 -2.58 24.14
N ILE A 498 13.48 -1.38 23.78
CA ILE A 498 13.45 -0.89 22.40
C ILE A 498 14.77 -1.32 21.75
N ARG A 499 14.69 -2.02 20.62
CA ARG A 499 15.85 -2.48 19.85
C ARG A 499 15.87 -1.81 18.47
N LEU A 500 17.03 -1.26 18.11
CA LEU A 500 17.35 -0.79 16.76
C LEU A 500 18.34 -1.78 16.12
N SER A 501 17.99 -2.35 14.98
CA SER A 501 18.87 -3.23 14.19
C SER A 501 19.19 -2.57 12.85
N LEU A 502 20.47 -2.44 12.52
CA LEU A 502 20.97 -1.89 11.26
C LEU A 502 21.57 -3.00 10.39
N SER A 503 21.16 -3.04 9.12
CA SER A 503 21.61 -4.05 8.14
C SER A 503 22.03 -3.39 6.84
N THR A 504 22.92 -4.03 6.08
CA THR A 504 23.39 -3.55 4.76
C THR A 504 22.69 -4.25 3.58
N SER A 505 21.80 -5.19 3.87
CA SER A 505 20.87 -5.83 2.96
C SER A 505 19.58 -6.12 3.72
N TYR A 506 18.44 -6.11 3.02
CA TYR A 506 17.16 -6.55 3.55
C TYR A 506 16.36 -7.31 2.49
N TRP A 507 17.00 -8.30 1.89
CA TRP A 507 16.46 -9.14 0.83
C TRP A 507 15.57 -10.28 1.40
N PRO A 508 14.37 -10.54 0.85
CA PRO A 508 13.85 -10.03 -0.40
C PRO A 508 12.96 -8.79 -0.30
N LEU A 509 12.86 -8.09 0.84
CA LEU A 509 12.01 -6.90 0.92
C LEU A 509 12.49 -5.78 -0.01
N ALA A 510 13.80 -5.52 -0.02
CA ALA A 510 14.44 -4.55 -0.90
C ALA A 510 15.55 -5.20 -1.72
N TRP A 511 15.66 -4.82 -2.99
CA TRP A 511 16.76 -5.26 -3.87
C TRP A 511 18.09 -4.78 -3.28
N PRO A 512 19.10 -5.65 -3.17
CA PRO A 512 20.37 -5.28 -2.55
C PRO A 512 21.25 -4.44 -3.50
N PRO A 513 22.26 -3.74 -2.96
CA PRO A 513 23.26 -3.04 -3.76
C PRO A 513 24.00 -3.99 -4.73
N PRO A 514 24.75 -3.49 -5.73
CA PRO A 514 25.47 -4.33 -6.68
C PRO A 514 26.51 -5.28 -6.04
N ARG A 515 27.08 -4.87 -4.90
CA ARG A 515 28.15 -5.57 -4.20
C ARG A 515 27.91 -5.61 -2.69
N PRO A 516 28.48 -6.59 -1.98
CA PRO A 516 28.42 -6.63 -0.53
C PRO A 516 29.09 -5.40 0.11
N VAL A 517 28.38 -4.72 1.01
CA VAL A 517 28.86 -3.49 1.65
C VAL A 517 29.27 -3.74 3.10
N LEU A 518 30.46 -3.25 3.47
CA LEU A 518 30.84 -3.05 4.87
C LEU A 518 30.49 -1.62 5.28
N LEU A 519 29.58 -1.50 6.24
CA LEU A 519 29.19 -0.23 6.85
C LEU A 519 29.92 -0.06 8.19
N SER A 520 30.46 1.13 8.46
CA SER A 520 31.01 1.49 9.77
C SER A 520 30.22 2.64 10.37
N VAL A 521 29.60 2.45 11.53
CA VAL A 521 28.81 3.45 12.25
C VAL A 521 29.67 4.11 13.33
N HIS A 522 29.83 5.43 13.23
CA HIS A 522 30.57 6.23 14.19
C HIS A 522 29.72 6.50 15.43
N GLN A 523 30.19 5.97 16.56
CA GLN A 523 29.51 6.04 17.85
C GLN A 523 29.48 7.48 18.39
N GLY A 524 28.41 7.84 19.12
CA GLY A 524 28.28 9.13 19.79
C GLY A 524 27.96 10.32 18.87
N SER A 525 28.12 10.16 17.55
CA SER A 525 27.64 11.08 16.51
C SER A 525 26.44 10.54 15.73
N SER A 526 25.96 9.35 16.09
CA SER A 526 24.74 8.74 15.56
C SER A 526 23.66 8.67 16.65
N SER A 527 22.39 8.78 16.27
CA SER A 527 21.26 8.83 17.20
C SER A 527 20.00 8.17 16.62
N LEU A 528 19.13 7.73 17.52
CA LEU A 528 17.74 7.34 17.23
C LEU A 528 16.82 8.43 17.79
N THR A 529 15.93 8.98 16.97
CA THR A 529 14.90 9.92 17.40
C THR A 529 13.56 9.21 17.44
N LEU A 530 12.88 9.27 18.61
CA LEU A 530 11.57 8.69 18.83
C LEU A 530 10.52 9.81 18.98
N PRO A 531 9.38 9.74 18.27
CA PRO A 531 8.27 10.68 18.43
C PRO A 531 7.43 10.28 19.64
N VAL A 532 7.90 10.64 20.84
CA VAL A 532 7.34 10.19 22.11
C VAL A 532 6.05 10.94 22.39
N ARG A 533 4.98 10.18 22.63
CA ARG A 533 3.68 10.68 23.04
C ARG A 533 3.47 10.42 24.52
N SER A 534 3.51 11.46 25.35
CA SER A 534 3.25 11.30 26.78
C SER A 534 1.79 10.89 27.05
N PRO A 535 1.49 9.79 27.78
CA PRO A 535 0.11 9.40 28.07
C PRO A 535 -0.64 10.45 28.89
N ARG A 536 -1.85 10.82 28.46
CA ARG A 536 -2.73 11.78 29.16
C ARG A 536 -4.20 11.34 29.06
N ALA A 537 -5.01 11.73 30.04
CA ALA A 537 -6.41 11.33 30.15
C ALA A 537 -7.33 11.96 29.08
N ASP A 538 -6.97 13.13 28.55
CA ASP A 538 -7.70 13.88 27.51
C ASP A 538 -7.27 13.52 26.08
N GLY A 539 -6.16 12.79 25.93
CA GLY A 539 -5.69 12.27 24.64
C GLY A 539 -6.19 10.86 24.31
N GLU A 540 -7.02 10.26 25.16
CA GLU A 540 -7.69 8.98 24.87
C GLU A 540 -9.04 9.23 24.21
N ALA A 541 -9.37 8.42 23.20
CA ALA A 541 -10.69 8.45 22.61
C ALA A 541 -11.76 8.03 23.63
N PRO A 542 -12.98 8.59 23.58
CA PRO A 542 -14.12 8.05 24.31
C PRO A 542 -14.31 6.57 23.99
N ARG A 543 -14.62 5.75 25.01
CA ARG A 543 -14.97 4.34 24.80
C ARG A 543 -16.14 4.23 23.83
N GLY A 544 -15.98 3.38 22.82
CA GLY A 544 -17.01 3.23 21.78
C GLY A 544 -17.12 4.43 20.84
N GLN A 545 -16.04 5.21 20.66
CA GLN A 545 -15.97 6.31 19.67
C GLN A 545 -16.55 5.88 18.32
N PHE A 546 -16.21 4.67 17.87
CA PHE A 546 -16.76 4.07 16.67
C PHE A 546 -17.77 2.98 17.04
N GLY A 547 -18.89 2.96 16.33
CA GLY A 547 -19.89 1.90 16.43
C GLY A 547 -19.38 0.57 15.86
N GLU A 548 -20.22 -0.47 15.94
CA GLU A 548 -19.94 -1.74 15.27
C GLU A 548 -19.87 -1.55 13.74
N PRO A 549 -18.95 -2.21 13.03
CA PRO A 549 -18.88 -2.16 11.57
C PRO A 549 -20.19 -2.64 10.95
N GLU A 550 -20.77 -1.83 10.06
CA GLU A 550 -21.97 -2.15 9.27
C GLU A 550 -21.66 -2.20 7.78
N GLY A 551 -22.53 -2.88 7.03
CA GLY A 551 -22.53 -2.89 5.57
C GLY A 551 -23.78 -3.57 5.00
N ALA A 552 -23.98 -3.45 3.69
CA ALA A 552 -25.01 -4.20 2.98
C ALA A 552 -24.63 -5.69 2.88
N ALA A 553 -25.58 -6.51 2.45
CA ALA A 553 -25.34 -7.95 2.27
C ALA A 553 -24.36 -8.15 1.10
N PRO A 554 -23.26 -8.90 1.31
CA PRO A 554 -22.33 -9.20 0.21
C PRO A 554 -23.02 -10.06 -0.85
N LEU A 555 -22.63 -9.87 -2.11
CA LEU A 555 -22.97 -10.79 -3.19
C LEU A 555 -22.52 -12.21 -2.85
N THR A 556 -23.33 -13.17 -3.26
CA THR A 556 -23.03 -14.59 -3.06
C THR A 556 -22.08 -15.09 -4.14
N THR A 557 -21.07 -15.84 -3.71
CA THR A 557 -20.19 -16.63 -4.57
C THR A 557 -20.14 -18.06 -4.05
N THR A 558 -19.95 -19.02 -4.95
CA THR A 558 -19.80 -20.43 -4.61
C THR A 558 -18.39 -20.90 -4.92
N THR A 559 -17.65 -21.37 -3.91
CA THR A 559 -16.33 -21.97 -4.13
C THR A 559 -16.46 -23.29 -4.88
N LEU A 560 -15.85 -23.38 -6.07
CA LEU A 560 -15.79 -24.59 -6.90
C LEU A 560 -14.50 -25.38 -6.67
N THR A 561 -13.40 -24.67 -6.41
CA THR A 561 -12.13 -25.27 -6.01
C THR A 561 -11.57 -24.43 -4.87
N PRO A 562 -11.17 -25.06 -3.75
CA PRO A 562 -10.71 -24.31 -2.59
C PRO A 562 -9.42 -23.53 -2.89
N PRO A 563 -9.21 -22.38 -2.23
CA PRO A 563 -7.96 -21.64 -2.32
C PRO A 563 -6.79 -22.41 -1.70
N GLU A 564 -5.57 -22.10 -2.16
CA GLU A 564 -4.31 -22.56 -1.60
C GLU A 564 -3.41 -21.34 -1.39
N GLU A 565 -3.00 -21.12 -0.15
CA GLU A 565 -2.04 -20.08 0.22
C GLU A 565 -0.84 -20.74 0.89
N ARG A 566 0.36 -20.43 0.40
CA ARG A 566 1.61 -21.03 0.90
C ARG A 566 2.73 -20.01 0.84
N TRP A 567 3.59 -20.04 1.84
CA TRP A 567 4.73 -19.15 1.94
C TRP A 567 5.90 -19.90 2.60
N ASP A 568 6.83 -20.35 1.77
CA ASP A 568 7.91 -21.21 2.18
C ASP A 568 9.25 -20.44 2.15
N VAL A 569 9.96 -20.44 3.28
CA VAL A 569 11.37 -20.02 3.35
C VAL A 569 12.22 -21.28 3.28
N LYS A 570 13.05 -21.41 2.24
CA LYS A 570 13.92 -22.56 2.00
C LYS A 570 15.39 -22.14 2.03
N ARG A 571 16.23 -22.95 2.67
CA ARG A 571 17.70 -22.80 2.70
C ARG A 571 18.35 -24.14 2.40
N ASP A 572 19.00 -24.26 1.25
CA ASP A 572 19.90 -25.37 0.96
C ASP A 572 21.30 -25.02 1.47
N LEU A 573 21.89 -25.89 2.29
CA LEU A 573 23.19 -25.66 2.90
C LEU A 573 24.34 -26.29 2.11
N ILE A 574 24.05 -27.01 1.01
CA ILE A 574 25.06 -27.59 0.14
C ILE A 574 25.64 -26.53 -0.80
N ASP A 575 24.77 -25.74 -1.42
CA ASP A 575 25.12 -24.67 -2.35
C ASP A 575 24.81 -23.27 -1.82
N TYR A 576 24.29 -23.17 -0.59
CA TYR A 576 23.86 -21.93 0.05
C TYR A 576 22.74 -21.21 -0.70
N HIS A 577 21.88 -21.96 -1.40
CA HIS A 577 20.71 -21.40 -2.07
C HIS A 577 19.62 -21.02 -1.05
N HIS A 578 19.14 -19.79 -1.18
CA HIS A 578 18.07 -19.20 -0.41
C HIS A 578 16.86 -18.94 -1.30
N GLU A 579 15.68 -19.31 -0.85
CA GLU A 579 14.44 -19.12 -1.62
C GLU A 579 13.28 -18.72 -0.71
N LEU A 580 12.52 -17.73 -1.17
CA LEU A 580 11.18 -17.43 -0.69
C LEU A 580 10.19 -17.77 -1.79
N GLU A 581 9.27 -18.70 -1.53
CA GLU A 581 8.24 -19.11 -2.48
C GLU A 581 6.85 -18.77 -1.92
N ILE A 582 6.05 -18.06 -2.70
CA ILE A 582 4.71 -17.61 -2.31
C ILE A 582 3.70 -18.11 -3.35
N VAL A 583 2.68 -18.84 -2.90
CA VAL A 583 1.53 -19.23 -3.70
C VAL A 583 0.30 -18.51 -3.16
N LYS A 584 -0.40 -17.79 -4.03
CA LYS A 584 -1.71 -17.18 -3.75
C LYS A 584 -2.69 -17.70 -4.79
N ASP A 585 -3.21 -18.90 -4.58
CA ASP A 585 -4.25 -19.49 -5.43
C ASP A 585 -5.61 -19.26 -4.79
N ARG A 586 -6.49 -18.49 -5.44
CA ARG A 586 -7.86 -18.28 -4.96
C ARG A 586 -8.79 -19.43 -5.36
N GLY A 587 -8.26 -20.44 -6.04
CA GLY A 587 -9.02 -21.55 -6.59
C GLY A 587 -9.95 -21.07 -7.70
N PHE A 588 -11.12 -21.69 -7.79
CA PHE A 588 -12.20 -21.28 -8.68
C PHE A 588 -13.41 -20.89 -7.85
N GLU A 589 -13.97 -19.73 -8.16
CA GLU A 589 -15.23 -19.22 -7.60
C GLU A 589 -16.28 -19.08 -8.70
N HIS A 590 -17.52 -19.46 -8.39
CA HIS A 590 -18.69 -19.14 -9.19
C HIS A 590 -19.29 -17.84 -8.69
N VAL A 591 -19.44 -16.86 -9.57
CA VAL A 591 -20.07 -15.58 -9.30
C VAL A 591 -21.55 -15.69 -9.65
N ASP A 592 -22.35 -16.05 -8.64
CA ASP A 592 -23.74 -16.51 -8.80
C ASP A 592 -24.62 -15.55 -9.61
N HIS A 593 -24.52 -14.24 -9.36
CA HIS A 593 -25.39 -13.22 -9.96
C HIS A 593 -25.18 -13.02 -11.47
N ILE A 594 -24.05 -13.46 -12.03
CA ILE A 594 -23.74 -13.36 -13.47
C ILE A 594 -23.38 -14.72 -14.09
N GLY A 595 -23.47 -15.80 -13.32
CA GLY A 595 -23.17 -17.16 -13.76
C GLY A 595 -21.78 -17.29 -14.40
N LEU A 596 -20.76 -16.68 -13.80
CA LEU A 596 -19.37 -16.67 -14.30
C LEU A 596 -18.47 -17.42 -13.32
N ASP A 597 -17.68 -18.37 -13.80
CA ASP A 597 -16.60 -18.92 -12.96
C ASP A 597 -15.30 -18.15 -13.22
N VAL A 598 -14.61 -17.82 -12.15
CA VAL A 598 -13.34 -17.08 -12.17
C VAL A 598 -12.29 -17.89 -11.43
N GLY A 599 -11.13 -18.09 -12.06
CA GLY A 599 -9.95 -18.72 -11.49
C GLY A 599 -8.79 -17.72 -11.45
N ARG A 600 -8.12 -17.61 -10.30
CA ARG A 600 -6.99 -16.71 -10.09
C ARG A 600 -5.89 -17.39 -9.31
N ARG A 601 -4.71 -17.48 -9.90
CA ARG A 601 -3.52 -18.05 -9.25
C ARG A 601 -2.33 -17.14 -9.49
N ALA A 602 -1.68 -16.73 -8.40
CA ALA A 602 -0.40 -16.05 -8.42
C ALA A 602 0.69 -16.94 -7.78
N TYR A 603 1.89 -16.82 -8.32
CA TYR A 603 3.10 -17.45 -7.83
C TYR A 603 4.21 -16.41 -7.81
N GLU A 604 4.86 -16.24 -6.66
CA GLU A 604 6.04 -15.39 -6.52
C GLU A 604 7.21 -16.23 -6.02
N ARG A 605 8.42 -15.93 -6.51
CA ARG A 605 9.64 -16.59 -6.06
C ARG A 605 10.79 -15.59 -5.99
N TYR A 606 11.48 -15.54 -4.85
CA TYR A 606 12.67 -14.70 -4.67
C TYR A 606 13.84 -15.58 -4.26
N THR A 607 14.99 -15.41 -4.91
CA THR A 607 16.15 -16.31 -4.77
C THR A 607 17.44 -15.55 -4.54
N ALA A 608 18.42 -16.20 -3.92
CA ALA A 608 19.80 -15.76 -3.80
C ALA A 608 20.72 -16.98 -3.55
N MET A 609 22.01 -16.86 -3.88
CA MET A 609 23.03 -17.88 -3.61
C MET A 609 24.14 -17.28 -2.74
N ALA A 610 24.30 -17.80 -1.52
CA ALA A 610 25.27 -17.30 -0.54
C ALA A 610 25.22 -15.76 -0.42
N ASP A 611 26.39 -15.12 -0.52
CA ASP A 611 26.55 -13.67 -0.59
C ASP A 611 26.98 -13.21 -2.00
N ASP A 612 26.52 -13.89 -3.06
CA ASP A 612 26.63 -13.40 -4.43
C ASP A 612 25.48 -12.42 -4.72
N PHE A 613 25.77 -11.12 -4.63
CA PHE A 613 24.77 -10.05 -4.83
C PHE A 613 24.28 -9.94 -6.28
N THR A 614 24.90 -10.65 -7.22
CA THR A 614 24.42 -10.77 -8.61
C THR A 614 23.54 -12.00 -8.84
N SER A 615 23.45 -12.90 -7.86
CA SER A 615 22.60 -14.10 -7.93
C SER A 615 21.14 -13.83 -7.57
N VAL A 616 20.81 -12.63 -7.09
CA VAL A 616 19.45 -12.31 -6.69
C VAL A 616 18.50 -12.29 -7.88
N GLY A 617 17.32 -12.85 -7.67
CA GLY A 617 16.29 -12.94 -8.70
C GLY A 617 14.90 -13.01 -8.12
N GLY A 618 13.95 -12.38 -8.81
CA GLY A 618 12.53 -12.40 -8.51
C GLY A 618 11.73 -12.94 -9.69
N GLU A 619 10.65 -13.65 -9.40
CA GLU A 619 9.67 -14.13 -10.38
C GLU A 619 8.26 -13.81 -9.88
N SER A 620 7.40 -13.31 -10.78
CA SER A 620 5.96 -13.16 -10.57
C SER A 620 5.23 -13.80 -11.75
N ALA A 621 4.36 -14.76 -11.47
CA ALA A 621 3.59 -15.48 -12.48
C ALA A 621 2.12 -15.55 -12.10
N TRP A 622 1.24 -15.29 -13.06
CA TRP A 622 -0.20 -15.26 -12.87
C TRP A 622 -0.92 -16.12 -13.89
N THR A 623 -2.03 -16.70 -13.46
CA THR A 623 -3.02 -17.34 -14.33
C THR A 623 -4.41 -16.81 -14.00
N MET A 624 -5.03 -16.17 -14.98
CA MET A 624 -6.38 -15.62 -14.91
C MET A 624 -7.28 -16.41 -15.84
N THR A 625 -8.35 -17.02 -15.31
CA THR A 625 -9.28 -17.84 -16.11
C THR A 625 -10.70 -17.40 -15.87
N PHE A 626 -11.47 -17.25 -16.96
CA PHE A 626 -12.88 -16.90 -16.95
C PHE A 626 -13.65 -17.91 -17.80
N ARG A 627 -14.72 -18.50 -17.26
CA ARG A 627 -15.49 -19.51 -18.00
C ARG A 627 -16.99 -19.46 -17.75
N ARG A 628 -17.74 -19.80 -18.81
CA ARG A 628 -19.17 -20.09 -18.84
C ARG A 628 -19.42 -21.27 -19.79
N PRO A 629 -20.61 -21.90 -19.78
CA PRO A 629 -20.94 -22.93 -20.76
C PRO A 629 -20.69 -22.43 -22.21
N GLY A 630 -19.76 -23.07 -22.92
CA GLY A 630 -19.41 -22.73 -24.31
C GLY A 630 -18.41 -21.58 -24.49
N TRP A 631 -17.86 -21.00 -23.41
CA TRP A 631 -16.83 -19.96 -23.48
C TRP A 631 -15.82 -20.11 -22.35
N GLU A 632 -14.54 -20.09 -22.69
CA GLU A 632 -13.45 -20.00 -21.73
C GLU A 632 -12.38 -19.08 -22.32
N ALA A 633 -11.88 -18.17 -21.51
CA ALA A 633 -10.76 -17.31 -21.82
C ALA A 633 -9.76 -17.35 -20.66
N LYS A 634 -8.47 -17.51 -21.01
CA LYS A 634 -7.38 -17.60 -20.03
C LYS A 634 -6.20 -16.76 -20.47
N ALA A 635 -5.66 -15.97 -19.54
CA ALA A 635 -4.40 -15.25 -19.70
C ALA A 635 -3.37 -15.80 -18.70
N VAL A 636 -2.14 -16.01 -19.16
CA VAL A 636 -1.01 -16.44 -18.35
C VAL A 636 0.11 -15.43 -18.55
N THR A 637 0.53 -14.77 -17.47
CA THR A 637 1.67 -13.85 -17.47
C THR A 637 2.77 -14.39 -16.57
N ARG A 638 4.02 -14.12 -16.93
CA ARG A 638 5.19 -14.45 -16.12
C ARG A 638 6.25 -13.39 -16.35
N THR A 639 6.85 -12.89 -15.28
CA THR A 639 7.91 -11.90 -15.31
C THR A 639 9.03 -12.36 -14.38
N VAL A 640 10.25 -12.40 -14.89
CA VAL A 640 11.47 -12.71 -14.14
C VAL A 640 12.39 -11.50 -14.20
N LEU A 641 12.83 -11.04 -13.03
CA LEU A 641 13.81 -9.99 -12.85
C LEU A 641 15.08 -10.60 -12.25
N THR A 642 16.22 -10.35 -12.88
CA THR A 642 17.56 -10.72 -12.39
C THR A 642 18.49 -9.53 -12.57
N CYS A 643 19.71 -9.59 -12.06
CA CYS A 643 20.66 -8.48 -12.23
C CYS A 643 22.12 -8.94 -12.37
N THR A 644 22.94 -8.03 -12.88
CA THR A 644 24.39 -8.01 -12.70
C THR A 644 24.76 -6.84 -11.78
N GLU A 645 26.05 -6.53 -11.68
CA GLU A 645 26.49 -5.32 -10.99
C GLU A 645 26.05 -4.03 -11.73
N GLU A 646 25.84 -4.10 -13.04
CA GLU A 646 25.60 -2.93 -13.89
C GLU A 646 24.19 -2.87 -14.46
N ASP A 647 23.47 -3.99 -14.53
CA ASP A 647 22.20 -4.09 -15.24
C ASP A 647 21.15 -4.89 -14.47
N PHE A 648 19.89 -4.57 -14.69
CA PHE A 648 18.74 -5.45 -14.51
C PHE A 648 18.40 -6.15 -15.83
N HIS A 649 17.98 -7.41 -15.75
CA HIS A 649 17.47 -8.18 -16.87
C HIS A 649 16.04 -8.62 -16.59
N VAL A 650 15.13 -8.26 -17.50
CA VAL A 650 13.71 -8.60 -17.43
C VAL A 650 13.37 -9.58 -18.55
N HIS A 651 12.89 -10.76 -18.15
CA HIS A 651 12.29 -11.73 -19.06
C HIS A 651 10.80 -11.87 -18.73
N ALA A 652 9.93 -11.48 -19.66
CA ALA A 652 8.49 -11.59 -19.46
C ALA A 652 7.80 -12.34 -20.60
N THR A 653 6.72 -13.05 -20.29
CA THR A 653 5.87 -13.77 -21.24
C THR A 653 4.39 -13.51 -20.98
N LEU A 654 3.61 -13.42 -22.04
CA LEU A 654 2.16 -13.36 -22.02
C LEU A 654 1.62 -14.38 -23.03
N ASP A 655 0.84 -15.34 -22.55
CA ASP A 655 0.08 -16.27 -23.41
C ASP A 655 -1.42 -16.13 -23.13
N ALA A 656 -2.23 -16.14 -24.19
CA ALA A 656 -3.68 -16.12 -24.08
C ALA A 656 -4.33 -17.32 -24.80
N TYR A 657 -5.38 -17.86 -24.21
CA TYR A 657 -6.06 -19.07 -24.67
C TYR A 657 -7.58 -18.84 -24.74
N VAL A 658 -8.22 -19.41 -25.77
CA VAL A 658 -9.68 -19.51 -25.88
C VAL A 658 -10.04 -20.98 -25.97
N SER A 659 -10.81 -21.49 -25.00
CA SER A 659 -11.24 -22.90 -24.97
C SER A 659 -10.10 -23.91 -25.16
N GLY A 660 -8.93 -23.62 -24.58
CA GLY A 660 -7.72 -24.44 -24.66
C GLY A 660 -6.78 -24.13 -25.83
N ASP A 661 -7.25 -23.45 -26.88
CA ASP A 661 -6.40 -23.07 -28.02
C ASP A 661 -5.64 -21.78 -27.72
N ARG A 662 -4.31 -21.79 -27.91
CA ARG A 662 -3.49 -20.58 -27.75
C ARG A 662 -3.76 -19.62 -28.91
N VAL A 663 -4.29 -18.43 -28.60
CA VAL A 663 -4.65 -17.39 -29.57
C VAL A 663 -3.67 -16.22 -29.61
N PHE A 664 -2.83 -16.07 -28.59
CA PHE A 664 -1.82 -15.02 -28.49
C PHE A 664 -0.61 -15.49 -27.70
N SER A 665 0.57 -14.96 -28.05
CA SER A 665 1.82 -15.18 -27.33
C SER A 665 2.77 -13.99 -27.59
N ARG A 666 3.34 -13.42 -26.54
CA ARG A 666 4.36 -12.36 -26.62
C ARG A 666 5.43 -12.58 -25.56
N THR A 667 6.66 -12.20 -25.88
CA THR A 667 7.83 -12.33 -25.00
C THR A 667 8.66 -11.07 -25.06
N TRP A 668 9.17 -10.63 -23.91
CA TRP A 668 10.09 -9.51 -23.75
C TRP A 668 11.39 -10.01 -23.11
N ASN A 669 12.52 -9.49 -23.57
CA ASN A 669 13.85 -9.78 -23.06
C ASN A 669 14.64 -8.47 -23.08
N GLU A 670 14.52 -7.70 -22.00
CA GLU A 670 15.06 -6.34 -21.94
C GLU A 670 16.16 -6.25 -20.88
N THR A 671 17.11 -5.36 -21.14
CA THR A 671 18.16 -4.99 -20.20
C THR A 671 17.99 -3.53 -19.83
N VAL A 672 17.99 -3.23 -18.54
CA VAL A 672 17.87 -1.87 -18.01
C VAL A 672 19.08 -1.59 -17.13
N PRO A 673 19.93 -0.59 -17.44
CA PRO A 673 21.08 -0.26 -16.60
C PRO A 673 20.67 0.09 -15.17
N ARG A 674 21.46 -0.34 -14.19
CA ARG A 674 21.35 0.11 -12.80
C ARG A 674 21.83 1.55 -12.72
N ASP A 675 21.09 2.38 -12.00
CA ASP A 675 21.39 3.79 -11.83
C ASP A 675 21.34 4.17 -10.36
N CYS A 676 22.53 4.24 -9.74
CA CYS A 676 22.69 4.46 -8.31
C CYS A 676 22.00 3.43 -7.40
N LEU A 677 21.63 2.26 -7.93
CA LEU A 677 20.88 1.19 -7.25
C LEU A 677 21.63 -0.12 -7.20
#